data_AF-A0A0B7G110-F1
#
_entry.id   AF-A0A0B7G110-F1
#
_cell.length_a   1.000
_cell.length_b   1.000
_cell.length_c   1.000
_cell.angle_alpha   90.00
_cell.angle_beta   90.00
_cell.angle_gamma   90.00
#
_symmetry.space_group_name_H-M   'P 1'
#
loop_
_entity.id
_entity.type
_entity.pdbx_description
1 polymer ?
#
loop_
_entity_poly.entity_id
_entity_poly.type
_entity_poly.pdbx_seq_one_letter_code
_entity_poly.pdbx_strand_id
1 'polypeptide(L)'
;MSRLWALSLAIFLLANPDPVADQLGTAWVKSSPDLFKALSKNLKQPRSTSSLYSSLTRAICKAEHMIRATFHLPDHPFSRFRRRHDADDIKDGGDLHLPTRSSIPRGTSKIANLCIALWPFIAHGTLTIFITLLMIFYVNNNSFNLEERRPNGSLANGSRFRPSQWRLLQSDITTLISVLLAVLRLMVAAWLGPLCWRYAFLLMEKIGLRADQLYNIIAYNIPALPRAKPLELALWVVLVLTLPVYFVAPILTGSITWASSFNVIAAPTGSVINVSAVTHGVRWLNWTEETFWQEHAVRHAVGLANIAWSRDSPHGSSKRVLPSSVNLRVNSTVTNVTLPYFHVSALEWVSNPEIELTQAQLNVRTNVCDNITIPPVSSTSCPLLFDRGSLAIIESTPMSWNINFPLNTLVTETRLLTLYAAWRNNYTKSCVPDNFDRRVSGYFPTNAGFYPDLKLGHCWMFAWVNYTAGIGTCFNCRISSYSTVQADDTNPLRDIRGDYVAGAALRLMPSITGTLAAMNVSVPSAWDNLDRYVVEFLERSYAVSWAAVTNFVGEYDPQLSTTYRVAVPASQALVDIKRVYLWLCLHLLITISGILFLVVQADMKVPVITDTTLTAFYLDSSEVYEPGSRPSLKEGALIRVRYEDGHMKMKIE
;
A
#
# COMPACT_ATOMS: atom_id res chain seq x y z
N MET A 1 -1.72 -19.70 30.29
CA MET A 1 -2.54 -18.95 29.32
C MET A 1 -2.47 -17.43 29.49
N SER A 2 -2.67 -16.86 30.69
CA SER A 2 -2.55 -15.39 30.91
C SER A 2 -1.20 -14.79 30.47
N ARG A 3 -0.09 -15.51 30.67
CA ARG A 3 1.25 -15.09 30.21
C ARG A 3 1.44 -15.11 28.68
N LEU A 4 0.76 -16.02 27.98
CA LEU A 4 0.77 -16.10 26.50
C LEU A 4 -0.10 -15.00 25.87
N TRP A 5 -1.23 -14.69 26.52
CA TRP A 5 -2.05 -13.54 26.18
C TRP A 5 -1.31 -12.21 26.41
N ALA A 6 -0.65 -12.06 27.57
CA ALA A 6 0.15 -10.88 27.87
C ALA A 6 1.34 -10.71 26.90
N LEU A 7 1.98 -11.81 26.48
CA LEU A 7 3.07 -11.76 25.50
C LEU A 7 2.57 -11.36 24.10
N SER A 8 1.42 -11.89 23.66
CA SER A 8 0.82 -11.56 22.36
C SER A 8 0.36 -10.09 22.31
N LEU A 9 -0.24 -9.61 23.40
CA LEU A 9 -0.65 -8.21 23.55
C LEU A 9 0.56 -7.26 23.64
N ALA A 10 1.63 -7.66 24.34
CA ALA A 10 2.85 -6.87 24.42
C ALA A 10 3.56 -6.76 23.06
N ILE A 11 3.59 -7.84 22.26
CA ILE A 11 4.13 -7.80 20.89
C ILE A 11 3.27 -6.89 20.00
N PHE A 12 1.95 -6.94 20.12
CA PHE A 12 1.02 -6.09 19.39
C PHE A 12 1.21 -4.59 19.72
N LEU A 13 1.33 -4.24 21.01
CA LEU A 13 1.54 -2.86 21.46
C LEU A 13 2.93 -2.32 21.10
N LEU A 14 3.97 -3.17 21.08
CA LEU A 14 5.33 -2.77 20.68
C LEU A 14 5.47 -2.57 19.17
N ALA A 15 4.59 -3.15 18.36
CA ALA A 15 4.65 -3.06 16.90
C ALA A 15 3.90 -1.85 16.31
N ASN A 16 3.05 -1.17 17.09
CA ASN A 16 2.11 -0.17 16.57
C ASN A 16 2.23 1.17 17.34
N PRO A 17 2.94 2.18 16.80
CA PRO A 17 3.15 3.48 17.46
C PRO A 17 2.00 4.48 17.29
N ASP A 18 0.84 4.05 16.78
CA ASP A 18 -0.31 4.92 16.53
C ASP A 18 -1.06 5.35 17.81
N PRO A 19 -1.73 6.53 17.81
CA PRO A 19 -2.43 7.07 18.97
C PRO A 19 -3.58 6.20 19.52
N VAL A 20 -4.04 5.20 18.75
CA VAL A 20 -5.03 4.21 19.20
C VAL A 20 -4.41 3.18 20.15
N ALA A 21 -3.11 2.89 20.02
CA ALA A 21 -2.38 2.01 20.93
C ALA A 21 -2.21 2.64 22.33
N ASP A 22 -2.12 3.97 22.42
CA ASP A 22 -2.05 4.70 23.70
C ASP A 22 -3.37 4.62 24.50
N GLN A 23 -4.52 4.63 23.82
CA GLN A 23 -5.82 4.47 24.49
C GLN A 23 -6.05 3.04 25.00
N LEU A 24 -5.65 2.02 24.23
CA LEU A 24 -5.71 0.62 24.66
C LEU A 24 -4.67 0.29 25.75
N GLY A 25 -3.48 0.90 25.66
CA GLY A 25 -2.43 0.78 26.68
C GLY A 25 -2.85 1.36 28.03
N THR A 26 -3.49 2.54 28.05
CA THR A 26 -3.97 3.18 29.28
C THR A 26 -5.12 2.43 29.96
N ALA A 27 -6.04 1.84 29.18
CA ALA A 27 -7.10 0.98 29.71
C ALA A 27 -6.56 -0.31 30.34
N TRP A 28 -5.54 -0.93 29.73
CA TRP A 28 -4.91 -2.13 30.26
C TRP A 28 -4.08 -1.88 31.53
N VAL A 29 -3.32 -0.78 31.58
CA VAL A 29 -2.55 -0.35 32.76
C VAL A 29 -3.45 -0.15 33.98
N LYS A 30 -4.67 0.37 33.78
CA LYS A 30 -5.69 0.50 34.84
C LYS A 30 -6.22 -0.85 35.34
N SER A 31 -6.33 -1.85 34.47
CA SER A 31 -6.93 -3.15 34.80
C SER A 31 -5.98 -4.15 35.49
N SER A 32 -4.66 -3.95 35.43
CA SER A 32 -3.67 -4.88 35.99
C SER A 32 -2.34 -4.20 36.36
N PRO A 33 -2.33 -3.30 37.35
CA PRO A 33 -1.18 -2.46 37.70
C PRO A 33 0.06 -3.26 38.16
N ASP A 34 -0.14 -4.39 38.85
CA ASP A 34 0.98 -5.20 39.35
C ASP A 34 1.72 -5.96 38.24
N LEU A 35 1.01 -6.40 37.20
CA LEU A 35 1.60 -7.04 36.03
C LEU A 35 2.39 -6.03 35.19
N PHE A 36 1.88 -4.79 35.07
CA PHE A 36 2.59 -3.69 34.42
C PHE A 36 3.84 -3.28 35.20
N LYS A 37 3.78 -3.22 36.53
CA LYS A 37 4.92 -2.93 37.40
C LYS A 37 6.00 -4.02 37.34
N ALA A 38 5.62 -5.29 37.17
CA ALA A 38 6.53 -6.40 36.96
C ALA A 38 7.19 -6.41 35.56
N LEU A 39 6.47 -5.96 34.52
CA LEU A 39 6.99 -5.83 33.15
C LEU A 39 7.88 -4.59 32.99
N SER A 40 7.51 -3.44 33.56
CA SER A 40 8.29 -2.19 33.44
C SER A 40 9.63 -2.28 34.19
N LYS A 41 9.69 -3.05 35.28
CA LYS A 41 10.94 -3.33 36.01
C LYS A 41 11.93 -4.19 35.21
N ASN A 42 11.45 -4.95 34.22
CA ASN A 42 12.27 -5.76 33.31
C ASN A 42 12.60 -5.05 31.96
N LEU A 43 11.87 -3.99 31.61
CA LEU A 43 12.01 -3.27 30.33
C LEU A 43 12.92 -2.04 30.40
N LYS A 44 13.48 -1.69 31.57
CA LYS A 44 14.41 -0.55 31.75
C LYS A 44 15.86 -0.77 31.28
N GLN A 45 16.15 -1.82 30.51
CA GLN A 45 17.43 -1.97 29.82
C GLN A 45 17.23 -2.17 28.32
N PRO A 46 17.86 -1.35 27.45
CA PRO A 46 17.77 -1.53 26.01
C PRO A 46 18.60 -2.77 25.63
N ARG A 47 17.94 -3.92 25.45
CA ARG A 47 18.58 -5.09 24.84
C ARG A 47 18.38 -5.01 23.32
N SER A 48 19.46 -5.14 22.59
CA SER A 48 19.50 -5.17 21.12
C SER A 48 18.55 -6.23 20.55
N THR A 49 17.99 -5.98 19.37
CA THR A 49 17.09 -6.90 18.64
C THR A 49 17.71 -8.27 18.34
N SER A 50 19.03 -8.42 18.40
CA SER A 50 19.72 -9.72 18.41
C SER A 50 19.28 -10.62 19.59
N SER A 51 18.89 -10.04 20.73
CA SER A 51 18.34 -10.76 21.88
C SER A 51 16.96 -11.34 21.58
N LEU A 52 16.11 -10.61 20.83
CA LEU A 52 14.75 -11.02 20.47
C LEU A 52 14.78 -12.12 19.41
N TYR A 53 15.65 -12.00 18.41
CA TYR A 53 15.93 -13.08 17.44
C TYR A 53 16.48 -14.32 18.16
N SER A 54 17.48 -14.18 19.05
CA SER A 54 18.00 -15.33 19.81
C SER A 54 16.97 -15.95 20.76
N SER A 55 15.98 -15.18 21.22
CA SER A 55 14.89 -15.67 22.07
C SER A 55 13.85 -16.41 21.25
N LEU A 56 13.56 -15.95 20.03
CA LEU A 56 12.70 -16.65 19.08
C LEU A 56 13.37 -17.94 18.57
N THR A 57 14.66 -17.91 18.22
CA THR A 57 15.42 -19.11 17.85
C THR A 57 15.50 -20.11 19.01
N ARG A 58 15.72 -19.63 20.25
CA ARG A 58 15.65 -20.49 21.44
C ARG A 58 14.25 -21.03 21.69
N ALA A 59 13.19 -20.25 21.45
CA ALA A 59 11.82 -20.73 21.57
C ALA A 59 11.49 -21.78 20.50
N ILE A 60 11.98 -21.62 19.27
CA ILE A 60 11.84 -22.58 18.17
C ILE A 60 12.65 -23.85 18.46
N CYS A 61 13.91 -23.76 18.88
CA CYS A 61 14.71 -24.92 19.28
C CYS A 61 14.10 -25.63 20.50
N LYS A 62 13.52 -24.88 21.45
CA LYS A 62 12.86 -25.47 22.63
C LYS A 62 11.52 -26.11 22.26
N ALA A 63 10.79 -25.54 21.30
CA ALA A 63 9.59 -26.15 20.72
C ALA A 63 9.95 -27.42 19.93
N GLU A 64 11.03 -27.40 19.15
CA GLU A 64 11.55 -28.58 18.45
C GLU A 64 11.99 -29.67 19.43
N HIS A 65 12.67 -29.31 20.51
CA HIS A 65 13.06 -30.26 21.56
C HIS A 65 11.85 -30.80 22.33
N MET A 66 10.81 -29.98 22.56
CA MET A 66 9.53 -30.44 23.11
C MET A 66 8.80 -31.37 22.14
N ILE A 67 8.79 -31.06 20.84
CA ILE A 67 8.18 -31.91 19.81
C ILE A 67 8.93 -33.25 19.73
N ARG A 68 10.26 -33.25 19.68
CA ARG A 68 11.06 -34.49 19.69
C ARG A 68 10.85 -35.30 20.98
N ALA A 69 10.76 -34.64 22.14
CA ALA A 69 10.49 -35.30 23.42
C ALA A 69 9.06 -35.84 23.53
N THR A 70 8.09 -35.23 22.84
CA THR A 70 6.68 -35.64 22.89
C THR A 70 6.36 -36.75 21.89
N PHE A 71 7.12 -36.87 20.80
CA PHE A 71 6.81 -37.80 19.70
C PHE A 71 7.79 -38.97 19.51
N HIS A 72 8.82 -39.14 20.36
CA HIS A 72 9.81 -40.23 20.27
C HIS A 72 10.25 -40.55 18.83
N LEU A 73 10.61 -39.51 18.06
CA LEU A 73 11.12 -39.71 16.70
C LEU A 73 12.46 -40.47 16.76
N PRO A 74 12.64 -41.57 16.01
CA PRO A 74 13.88 -42.36 16.04
C PRO A 74 15.06 -41.56 15.49
N ASP A 75 16.21 -41.67 16.15
CA ASP A 75 17.48 -41.13 15.63
C ASP A 75 17.82 -41.81 14.29
N HIS A 76 18.21 -41.01 13.29
CA HIS A 76 18.72 -41.53 12.02
C HIS A 76 19.94 -42.44 12.24
N PRO A 77 20.05 -43.59 11.56
CA PRO A 77 21.09 -44.58 11.78
C PRO A 77 22.36 -44.22 11.02
N PHE A 78 23.07 -43.15 11.40
CA PHE A 78 24.42 -42.87 10.84
C PHE A 78 25.27 -42.04 11.81
N SER A 79 25.52 -42.56 13.01
CA SER A 79 26.75 -42.24 13.75
C SER A 79 26.89 -43.12 14.99
N ARG A 80 27.65 -44.22 14.89
CA ARG A 80 28.64 -44.69 15.89
C ARG A 80 29.10 -46.10 15.53
N PHE A 81 30.23 -46.18 14.84
CA PHE A 81 31.15 -47.30 14.97
C PHE A 81 32.38 -46.79 15.73
N ARG A 82 32.41 -46.97 17.04
CA ARG A 82 33.68 -46.89 17.78
C ARG A 82 33.67 -47.87 18.95
N ARG A 83 34.34 -48.99 18.68
CA ARG A 83 34.93 -49.97 19.59
C ARG A 83 35.38 -49.36 20.92
N ARG A 84 34.97 -49.97 22.03
CA ARG A 84 35.85 -50.20 23.18
C ARG A 84 35.51 -51.55 23.78
N HIS A 85 36.49 -52.44 23.65
CA HIS A 85 36.63 -53.69 24.40
C HIS A 85 37.28 -53.38 25.75
N ASP A 86 37.25 -54.41 26.61
CA ASP A 86 37.85 -54.59 27.95
C ASP A 86 36.82 -54.38 29.07
N ALA A 87 36.26 -55.43 29.71
CA ALA A 87 36.89 -56.47 30.57
C ALA A 87 37.62 -55.80 31.74
N ASP A 88 37.36 -56.03 33.03
CA ASP A 88 36.72 -57.11 33.80
C ASP A 88 35.98 -56.45 35.00
N ASP A 89 34.99 -57.12 35.62
CA ASP A 89 35.16 -57.71 36.96
C ASP A 89 33.88 -58.38 37.46
N ILE A 90 34.12 -59.42 38.26
CA ILE A 90 33.20 -60.47 38.71
C ILE A 90 32.60 -60.13 40.11
N LYS A 91 31.44 -60.73 40.39
CA LYS A 91 30.77 -60.97 41.70
C LYS A 91 29.93 -59.82 42.30
N ASP A 92 28.61 -60.03 42.37
CA ASP A 92 28.00 -60.67 43.54
C ASP A 92 26.54 -61.05 43.28
N GLY A 93 26.14 -62.21 43.83
CA GLY A 93 24.77 -62.67 43.85
C GLY A 93 23.92 -61.83 44.81
N GLY A 94 22.80 -61.32 44.30
CA GLY A 94 21.80 -60.61 45.07
C GLY A 94 20.41 -61.09 44.66
N ASP A 95 19.63 -61.45 45.68
CA ASP A 95 18.32 -62.09 45.60
C ASP A 95 17.31 -61.41 44.66
N LEU A 96 16.61 -62.25 43.89
CA LEU A 96 15.52 -61.87 43.01
C LEU A 96 14.28 -61.51 43.84
N HIS A 97 14.24 -60.30 44.39
CA HIS A 97 13.03 -59.72 44.95
C HIS A 97 12.07 -59.33 43.82
N LEU A 98 11.00 -60.12 43.66
CA LEU A 98 9.80 -59.75 42.91
C LEU A 98 9.30 -58.37 43.41
N PRO A 99 9.24 -57.34 42.55
CA PRO A 99 8.77 -56.02 42.96
C PRO A 99 7.30 -56.12 43.38
N THR A 100 7.07 -55.87 44.65
CA THR A 100 5.77 -55.74 45.27
C THR A 100 4.98 -54.62 44.59
N ARG A 101 3.97 -55.04 43.83
CA ARG A 101 2.66 -54.39 43.64
C ARG A 101 2.66 -52.86 43.68
N SER A 102 3.06 -52.28 42.56
CA SER A 102 2.44 -51.13 41.89
C SER A 102 1.74 -50.11 42.78
N SER A 103 2.44 -49.02 43.10
CA SER A 103 1.83 -47.74 43.37
C SER A 103 1.16 -47.25 42.07
N ILE A 104 -0.14 -47.51 41.93
CA ILE A 104 -0.96 -46.92 40.85
C ILE A 104 -0.78 -45.40 40.94
N PRO A 105 -0.26 -44.74 39.88
CA PRO A 105 -0.02 -43.30 39.93
C PRO A 105 -1.34 -42.58 40.24
N ARG A 106 -1.31 -41.74 41.29
CA ARG A 106 -2.44 -40.90 41.70
C ARG A 106 -3.02 -40.23 40.47
N GLY A 107 -4.28 -40.55 40.16
CA GLY A 107 -4.96 -40.13 38.95
C GLY A 107 -4.75 -38.65 38.67
N THR A 108 -4.15 -38.35 37.52
CA THR A 108 -4.12 -36.97 37.01
C THR A 108 -5.56 -36.47 36.94
N SER A 109 -5.80 -35.24 37.38
CA SER A 109 -7.15 -34.69 37.39
C SER A 109 -7.73 -34.71 35.96
N LYS A 110 -8.99 -35.11 35.80
CA LYS A 110 -9.67 -35.17 34.48
C LYS A 110 -9.51 -33.86 33.69
N ILE A 111 -9.46 -32.74 34.41
CA ILE A 111 -9.24 -31.39 33.87
C ILE A 111 -7.85 -31.26 33.23
N ALA A 112 -6.79 -31.80 33.84
CA ALA A 112 -5.45 -31.74 33.28
C ALA A 112 -5.36 -32.48 31.94
N ASN A 113 -5.94 -33.68 31.85
CA ASN A 113 -5.96 -34.47 30.61
C ASN A 113 -6.79 -33.78 29.51
N LEU A 114 -7.91 -33.14 29.87
CA LEU A 114 -8.72 -32.35 28.94
C LEU A 114 -7.94 -31.13 28.43
N CYS A 115 -7.25 -30.41 29.32
CA CYS A 115 -6.39 -29.28 28.93
C CYS A 115 -5.25 -29.70 28.00
N ILE A 116 -4.63 -30.86 28.26
CA ILE A 116 -3.57 -31.41 27.39
C ILE A 116 -4.15 -31.83 26.03
N ALA A 117 -5.38 -32.35 25.99
CA ALA A 117 -6.02 -32.67 24.71
C ALA A 117 -6.40 -31.41 23.91
N LEU A 118 -6.82 -30.32 24.59
CA LEU A 118 -7.39 -29.14 23.94
C LEU A 118 -6.41 -27.99 23.64
N TRP A 119 -5.19 -28.03 24.18
CA TRP A 119 -4.26 -26.92 23.96
C TRP A 119 -3.93 -26.64 22.48
N PRO A 120 -3.75 -27.61 21.56
CA PRO A 120 -3.39 -27.31 20.17
C PRO A 120 -4.52 -26.55 19.46
N PHE A 121 -5.76 -26.89 19.81
CA PHE A 121 -6.96 -26.28 19.29
C PHE A 121 -7.14 -24.83 19.77
N ILE A 122 -6.95 -24.58 21.07
CA ILE A 122 -7.00 -23.21 21.62
C ILE A 122 -5.85 -22.37 21.04
N ALA A 123 -4.66 -22.96 20.89
CA ALA A 123 -3.53 -22.30 20.25
C ALA A 123 -3.81 -21.98 18.77
N HIS A 124 -4.46 -22.88 18.03
CA HIS A 124 -4.87 -22.66 16.63
C HIS A 124 -5.87 -21.50 16.50
N GLY A 125 -6.94 -21.50 17.29
CA GLY A 125 -7.95 -20.44 17.25
C GLY A 125 -7.38 -19.07 17.60
N THR A 126 -6.57 -19.00 18.67
CA THR A 126 -5.90 -17.75 19.08
C THR A 126 -4.92 -17.24 18.03
N LEU A 127 -4.11 -18.13 17.42
CA LEU A 127 -3.18 -17.76 16.35
C LEU A 127 -3.91 -17.30 15.09
N THR A 128 -5.03 -17.94 14.73
CA THR A 128 -5.86 -17.55 13.58
C THR A 128 -6.42 -16.13 13.76
N ILE A 129 -6.97 -15.83 14.93
CA ILE A 129 -7.47 -14.48 15.26
C ILE A 129 -6.31 -13.48 15.21
N PHE A 130 -5.16 -13.81 15.79
CA PHE A 130 -3.98 -12.94 15.77
C PHE A 130 -3.51 -12.61 14.35
N ILE A 131 -3.39 -13.60 13.47
CA ILE A 131 -3.01 -13.40 12.06
C ILE A 131 -4.03 -12.49 11.36
N THR A 132 -5.33 -12.69 11.60
CA THR A 132 -6.39 -11.85 11.04
C THR A 132 -6.23 -10.39 11.49
N LEU A 133 -6.03 -10.16 12.78
CA LEU A 133 -5.84 -8.81 13.33
C LEU A 133 -4.57 -8.15 12.79
N LEU A 134 -3.47 -8.91 12.68
CA LEU A 134 -2.23 -8.44 12.07
C LEU A 134 -2.46 -7.98 10.63
N MET A 135 -3.18 -8.78 9.83
CA MET A 135 -3.47 -8.46 8.44
C MET A 135 -4.34 -7.20 8.28
N ILE A 136 -5.41 -7.10 9.07
CA ILE A 136 -6.38 -5.99 8.96
C ILE A 136 -5.80 -4.68 9.52
N PHE A 137 -5.14 -4.72 10.68
CA PHE A 137 -4.75 -3.50 11.39
C PHE A 137 -3.31 -3.07 11.16
N TYR A 138 -2.39 -4.00 10.88
CA TYR A 138 -0.97 -3.68 10.77
C TYR A 138 -0.47 -3.70 9.32
N VAL A 139 -0.93 -4.68 8.53
CA VAL A 139 -0.48 -4.84 7.13
C VAL A 139 -1.29 -3.95 6.20
N ASN A 140 -2.61 -3.92 6.32
CA ASN A 140 -3.48 -3.17 5.41
C ASN A 140 -3.16 -1.67 5.39
N ASN A 141 -3.04 -1.11 4.17
CA ASN A 141 -2.74 0.28 3.88
C ASN A 141 -1.41 0.80 4.44
N ASN A 142 -0.55 -0.07 4.98
CA ASN A 142 0.73 0.30 5.55
C ASN A 142 1.87 0.15 4.52
N SER A 143 2.90 0.99 4.66
CA SER A 143 3.99 1.09 3.69
C SER A 143 5.29 0.53 4.26
N PHE A 144 5.82 -0.49 3.58
CA PHE A 144 7.02 -1.23 3.95
C PHE A 144 8.16 -0.92 3.00
N ASN A 145 9.40 -0.98 3.48
CA ASN A 145 10.55 -0.71 2.62
C ASN A 145 10.83 -1.91 1.69
N LEU A 146 11.38 -1.64 0.50
CA LEU A 146 11.67 -2.67 -0.50
C LEU A 146 13.03 -3.34 -0.28
N GLU A 147 14.09 -2.53 -0.27
CA GLU A 147 15.47 -3.04 -0.34
C GLU A 147 16.18 -2.99 1.03
N GLU A 148 16.06 -1.87 1.73
CA GLU A 148 16.78 -1.62 2.98
C GLU A 148 15.85 -1.16 4.10
N ARG A 149 16.10 -1.65 5.31
CA ARG A 149 15.36 -1.25 6.52
C ARG A 149 15.56 0.22 6.89
N ARG A 150 16.65 0.81 6.38
CA ARG A 150 16.99 2.24 6.47
C ARG A 150 17.37 2.71 5.07
N PRO A 151 16.38 3.01 4.21
CA PRO A 151 16.62 3.22 2.80
C PRO A 151 17.32 4.54 2.57
N ASN A 152 18.24 4.56 1.60
CA ASN A 152 18.99 5.76 1.26
C ASN A 152 18.09 6.75 0.51
N GLY A 153 17.90 7.94 1.08
CA GLY A 153 17.28 9.08 0.42
C GLY A 153 18.33 9.94 -0.28
N SER A 154 17.94 10.63 -1.36
CA SER A 154 18.77 11.68 -1.96
C SER A 154 18.30 13.03 -1.44
N LEU A 155 19.25 13.83 -0.98
CA LEU A 155 19.04 15.23 -0.60
C LEU A 155 19.06 16.10 -1.86
N ALA A 156 18.55 17.33 -1.75
CA ALA A 156 18.48 18.27 -2.85
C ALA A 156 19.84 18.60 -3.49
N ASN A 157 20.91 18.59 -2.70
CA ASN A 157 22.29 18.76 -3.15
C ASN A 157 22.91 17.49 -3.79
N GLY A 158 22.13 16.42 -3.96
CA GLY A 158 22.57 15.15 -4.53
C GLY A 158 23.25 14.20 -3.54
N SER A 159 23.60 14.66 -2.33
CA SER A 159 24.18 13.79 -1.31
C SER A 159 23.15 12.75 -0.82
N ARG A 160 23.66 11.59 -0.36
CA ARG A 160 22.82 10.52 0.17
C ARG A 160 22.66 10.67 1.68
N PHE A 161 21.45 10.49 2.16
CA PHE A 161 21.12 10.49 3.59
C PHE A 161 20.47 9.17 3.97
N ARG A 162 20.78 8.70 5.18
CA ARG A 162 20.17 7.50 5.75
C ARG A 162 19.33 7.87 6.97
N PRO A 163 18.01 7.58 6.97
CA PRO A 163 17.16 7.88 8.11
C PRO A 163 17.58 7.04 9.32
N SER A 164 17.45 7.63 10.52
CA SER A 164 17.72 6.94 11.78
C SER A 164 16.65 5.88 12.10
N GLN A 165 15.41 6.14 11.67
CA GLN A 165 14.27 5.26 11.88
C GLN A 165 14.41 3.96 11.09
N TRP A 166 14.17 2.85 11.78
CA TRP A 166 14.17 1.51 11.20
C TRP A 166 12.73 1.12 10.85
N ARG A 167 12.51 0.56 9.67
CA ARG A 167 11.21 0.02 9.27
C ARG A 167 11.36 -1.37 8.67
N LEU A 168 10.29 -2.17 8.79
CA LEU A 168 10.25 -3.53 8.24
C LEU A 168 10.26 -3.51 6.72
N LEU A 169 10.87 -4.55 6.16
CA LEU A 169 10.82 -4.83 4.72
C LEU A 169 9.53 -5.55 4.35
N GLN A 170 9.13 -5.44 3.09
CA GLN A 170 8.11 -6.31 2.49
C GLN A 170 8.46 -7.80 2.69
N SER A 171 9.73 -8.16 2.52
CA SER A 171 10.22 -9.52 2.74
C SER A 171 10.12 -9.97 4.21
N ASP A 172 10.32 -9.05 5.16
CA ASP A 172 10.18 -9.35 6.60
C ASP A 172 8.71 -9.71 6.92
N ILE A 173 7.74 -8.96 6.38
CA ILE A 173 6.30 -9.21 6.60
C ILE A 173 5.84 -10.52 5.96
N THR A 174 6.21 -10.75 4.70
CA THR A 174 5.83 -11.99 3.99
C THR A 174 6.46 -13.23 4.66
N THR A 175 7.69 -13.12 5.15
CA THR A 175 8.35 -14.18 5.93
C THR A 175 7.65 -14.42 7.26
N LEU A 176 7.31 -13.34 8.00
CA LEU A 176 6.58 -13.45 9.26
C LEU A 176 5.24 -14.18 9.06
N ILE A 177 4.46 -13.80 8.05
CA ILE A 177 3.18 -14.45 7.73
C ILE A 177 3.41 -15.93 7.37
N SER A 178 4.43 -16.24 6.58
CA SER A 178 4.75 -17.62 6.20
C SER A 178 5.11 -18.48 7.41
N VAL A 179 5.88 -17.95 8.36
CA VAL A 179 6.21 -18.63 9.62
C VAL A 179 4.95 -18.83 10.46
N LEU A 180 4.09 -17.82 10.59
CA LEU A 180 2.84 -17.93 11.33
C LEU A 180 1.92 -18.99 10.72
N LEU A 181 1.82 -19.06 9.39
CA LEU A 181 1.06 -20.09 8.68
C LEU A 181 1.67 -21.50 8.86
N ALA A 182 3.00 -21.63 8.89
CA ALA A 182 3.66 -22.91 9.15
C ALA A 182 3.39 -23.41 10.58
N VAL A 183 3.47 -22.52 11.58
CA VAL A 183 3.10 -22.83 12.97
C VAL A 183 1.63 -23.21 13.06
N LEU A 184 0.75 -22.48 12.37
CA LEU A 184 -0.67 -22.78 12.33
C LEU A 184 -0.94 -24.19 11.76
N ARG A 185 -0.26 -24.58 10.68
CA ARG A 185 -0.32 -25.93 10.11
C ARG A 185 0.18 -27.00 11.08
N LEU A 186 1.26 -26.73 11.82
CA LEU A 186 1.77 -27.65 12.85
C LEU A 186 0.73 -27.86 13.96
N MET A 187 0.06 -26.80 14.43
CA MET A 187 -1.00 -26.91 15.44
C MET A 187 -2.19 -27.73 14.93
N VAL A 188 -2.56 -27.55 13.66
CA VAL A 188 -3.62 -28.35 13.01
C VAL A 188 -3.20 -29.81 12.91
N ALA A 189 -1.97 -30.11 12.50
CA ALA A 189 -1.45 -31.48 12.43
C ALA A 189 -1.40 -32.15 13.81
N ALA A 190 -0.97 -31.42 14.85
CA ALA A 190 -0.94 -31.89 16.24
C ALA A 190 -2.33 -32.17 16.80
N TRP A 191 -3.37 -31.49 16.31
CA TRP A 191 -4.76 -31.77 16.65
C TRP A 191 -5.34 -32.95 15.86
N LEU A 192 -5.07 -33.00 14.55
CA LEU A 192 -5.67 -33.98 13.64
C LEU A 192 -5.19 -35.40 13.89
N GLY A 193 -3.92 -35.62 14.22
CA GLY A 193 -3.41 -36.97 14.52
C GLY A 193 -4.20 -37.66 15.64
N PRO A 194 -4.29 -37.07 16.84
CA PRO A 194 -5.14 -37.59 17.92
C PRO A 194 -6.62 -37.70 17.57
N LEU A 195 -7.15 -36.76 16.79
CA LEU A 195 -8.54 -36.79 16.35
C LEU A 195 -8.82 -38.02 15.46
N CYS A 196 -7.97 -38.30 14.47
CA CYS A 196 -8.08 -39.44 13.56
C CYS A 196 -8.01 -40.78 14.31
N TRP A 197 -7.10 -40.89 15.28
CA TRP A 197 -7.04 -42.07 16.15
C TRP A 197 -8.34 -42.24 16.95
N ARG A 198 -8.81 -41.19 17.63
CA ARG A 198 -10.07 -41.26 18.39
C ARG A 198 -11.26 -41.62 17.51
N TYR A 199 -11.34 -41.04 16.31
CA TYR A 199 -12.33 -41.40 15.30
C TYR A 199 -12.29 -42.90 14.97
N ALA A 200 -11.11 -43.45 14.70
CA ALA A 200 -10.95 -44.86 14.40
C ALA A 200 -11.40 -45.75 15.57
N PHE A 201 -11.06 -45.40 16.82
CA PHE A 201 -11.51 -46.14 18.00
C PHE A 201 -13.03 -46.13 18.16
N LEU A 202 -13.65 -44.96 18.03
CA LEU A 202 -15.11 -44.85 18.11
C LEU A 202 -15.81 -45.70 17.04
N LEU A 203 -15.27 -45.76 15.83
CA LEU A 203 -15.80 -46.62 14.77
C LEU A 203 -15.58 -48.11 15.05
N MET A 204 -14.39 -48.49 15.50
CA MET A 204 -14.08 -49.88 15.85
C MET A 204 -14.98 -50.37 16.99
N GLU A 205 -15.22 -49.54 18.00
CA GLU A 205 -16.04 -49.89 19.16
C GLU A 205 -17.54 -50.02 18.80
N LYS A 206 -18.10 -49.06 18.03
CA LYS A 206 -19.56 -49.01 17.80
C LYS A 206 -20.04 -49.72 16.54
N ILE A 207 -19.22 -49.82 15.50
CA ILE A 207 -19.66 -50.22 14.16
C ILE A 207 -18.80 -51.36 13.59
N GLY A 208 -17.53 -51.44 13.99
CA GLY A 208 -16.51 -52.28 13.37
C GLY A 208 -15.93 -51.61 12.13
N LEU A 209 -14.61 -51.70 11.96
CA LEU A 209 -13.88 -51.01 10.90
C LEU A 209 -13.09 -52.04 10.08
N ARG A 210 -13.10 -51.94 8.75
CA ARG A 210 -12.21 -52.80 7.95
C ARG A 210 -10.75 -52.40 8.09
N ALA A 211 -9.84 -53.34 7.84
CA ALA A 211 -8.41 -53.08 7.90
C ALA A 211 -7.94 -52.04 6.88
N ASP A 212 -8.47 -52.09 5.67
CA ASP A 212 -8.23 -51.09 4.62
C ASP A 212 -8.77 -49.73 5.03
N GLN A 213 -9.96 -49.67 5.65
CA GLN A 213 -10.53 -48.43 6.15
C GLN A 213 -9.70 -47.82 7.29
N LEU A 214 -9.26 -48.64 8.26
CA LEU A 214 -8.38 -48.20 9.33
C LEU A 214 -7.04 -47.69 8.78
N TYR A 215 -6.44 -48.44 7.85
CA TYR A 215 -5.23 -48.02 7.16
C TYR A 215 -5.43 -46.69 6.45
N ASN A 216 -6.54 -46.51 5.72
CA ASN A 216 -6.82 -45.26 5.01
C ASN A 216 -7.04 -44.06 5.94
N ILE A 217 -7.72 -44.28 7.08
CA ILE A 217 -7.93 -43.24 8.10
C ILE A 217 -6.60 -42.82 8.71
N ILE A 218 -5.72 -43.77 9.06
CA ILE A 218 -4.45 -43.46 9.73
C ILE A 218 -3.41 -42.92 8.74
N ALA A 219 -3.27 -43.55 7.57
CA ALA A 219 -2.22 -43.21 6.60
C ALA A 219 -2.55 -41.94 5.80
N TYR A 220 -3.82 -41.74 5.43
CA TYR A 220 -4.22 -40.66 4.55
C TYR A 220 -5.11 -39.60 5.22
N ASN A 221 -5.53 -39.79 6.48
CA ASN A 221 -6.52 -38.94 7.16
C ASN A 221 -7.85 -38.83 6.38
N ILE A 222 -8.19 -39.86 5.60
CA ILE A 222 -9.42 -39.89 4.81
C ILE A 222 -10.50 -40.64 5.61
N PRO A 223 -11.63 -40.00 5.94
CA PRO A 223 -12.71 -40.66 6.68
C PRO A 223 -13.34 -41.77 5.83
N ALA A 224 -13.78 -42.86 6.48
CA ALA A 224 -14.57 -43.88 5.81
C ALA A 224 -15.95 -43.32 5.42
N LEU A 225 -16.44 -43.67 4.22
CA LEU A 225 -17.77 -43.27 3.76
C LEU A 225 -18.86 -43.76 4.73
N PRO A 226 -19.75 -42.87 5.22
CA PRO A 226 -20.68 -43.19 6.29
C PRO A 226 -21.80 -44.12 5.81
N ARG A 227 -22.13 -45.17 6.57
CA ARG A 227 -23.21 -46.12 6.28
C ARG A 227 -24.57 -45.70 6.85
N ALA A 228 -24.90 -44.42 6.71
CA ALA A 228 -26.17 -43.79 7.13
C ALA A 228 -26.50 -43.80 8.65
N LYS A 229 -25.56 -44.18 9.53
CA LYS A 229 -25.74 -44.02 10.99
C LYS A 229 -25.46 -42.57 11.41
N PRO A 230 -26.25 -41.95 12.31
CA PRO A 230 -26.11 -40.54 12.66
C PRO A 230 -24.76 -40.21 13.31
N LEU A 231 -24.23 -41.10 14.15
CA LEU A 231 -22.91 -40.96 14.76
C LEU A 231 -21.78 -41.00 13.72
N GLU A 232 -21.86 -41.93 12.76
CA GLU A 232 -20.87 -42.08 11.70
C GLU A 232 -20.88 -40.86 10.76
N LEU A 233 -22.06 -40.35 10.44
CA LEU A 233 -22.23 -39.11 9.69
C LEU A 233 -21.64 -37.92 10.45
N ALA A 234 -21.94 -37.76 11.75
CA ALA A 234 -21.42 -36.67 12.56
C ALA A 234 -19.88 -36.68 12.62
N LEU A 235 -19.30 -37.86 12.84
CA LEU A 235 -17.85 -38.05 12.88
C LEU A 235 -17.21 -37.83 11.50
N TRP A 236 -17.85 -38.26 10.41
CA TRP A 236 -17.41 -37.98 9.04
C TRP A 236 -17.43 -36.48 8.74
N VAL A 237 -18.51 -35.77 9.12
CA VAL A 237 -18.62 -34.31 8.97
C VAL A 237 -17.49 -33.60 9.72
N VAL A 238 -17.17 -34.01 10.94
CA VAL A 238 -16.03 -33.44 11.71
C VAL A 238 -14.73 -33.54 10.92
N LEU A 239 -14.42 -34.70 10.32
CA LEU A 239 -13.19 -34.87 9.54
C LEU A 239 -13.22 -34.07 8.23
N VAL A 240 -14.34 -34.07 7.51
CA VAL A 240 -14.50 -33.30 6.26
C VAL A 240 -14.33 -31.80 6.48
N LEU A 241 -14.85 -31.26 7.58
CA LEU A 241 -14.70 -29.83 7.94
C LEU A 241 -13.24 -29.41 8.17
N THR A 242 -12.33 -30.36 8.41
CA THR A 242 -10.91 -30.07 8.60
C THR A 242 -10.09 -30.05 7.31
N LEU A 243 -10.59 -30.68 6.24
CA LEU A 243 -9.89 -30.80 4.95
C LEU A 243 -9.54 -29.45 4.29
N PRO A 244 -10.43 -28.44 4.26
CA PRO A 244 -10.13 -27.18 3.56
C PRO A 244 -8.86 -26.51 4.06
N VAL A 245 -8.52 -26.64 5.35
CA VAL A 245 -7.40 -25.92 5.98
C VAL A 245 -6.04 -26.29 5.42
N TYR A 246 -5.88 -27.48 4.83
CA TYR A 246 -4.64 -27.81 4.13
C TYR A 246 -4.39 -26.93 2.90
N PHE A 247 -5.45 -26.38 2.31
CA PHE A 247 -5.42 -25.65 1.05
C PHE A 247 -5.68 -24.14 1.18
N VAL A 248 -5.95 -23.62 2.38
CA VAL A 248 -6.34 -22.21 2.54
C VAL A 248 -5.19 -21.22 2.60
N ALA A 249 -3.95 -21.65 2.82
CA ALA A 249 -2.81 -20.71 2.96
C ALA A 249 -2.66 -19.75 1.76
N PRO A 250 -2.83 -20.17 0.49
CA PRO A 250 -2.84 -19.27 -0.67
C PRO A 250 -3.93 -18.20 -0.64
N ILE A 251 -5.05 -18.41 0.05
CA ILE A 251 -6.13 -17.41 0.17
C ILE A 251 -5.64 -16.21 0.97
N LEU A 252 -4.91 -16.44 2.07
CA LEU A 252 -4.35 -15.37 2.89
C LEU A 252 -3.14 -14.70 2.23
N THR A 253 -2.19 -15.49 1.69
CA THR A 253 -1.02 -14.87 1.03
C THR A 253 -1.43 -14.12 -0.24
N GLY A 254 -2.41 -14.63 -0.97
CA GLY A 254 -3.03 -13.98 -2.11
C GLY A 254 -4.02 -12.86 -1.74
N SER A 255 -4.24 -12.57 -0.46
CA SER A 255 -5.03 -11.39 -0.05
C SER A 255 -4.20 -10.11 -0.04
N ILE A 256 -2.87 -10.20 -0.12
CA ILE A 256 -1.99 -9.03 -0.11
C ILE A 256 -1.63 -8.66 -1.54
N THR A 257 -1.98 -7.44 -1.93
CA THR A 257 -1.48 -6.83 -3.16
C THR A 257 -0.46 -5.77 -2.79
N TRP A 258 0.74 -5.86 -3.37
CA TRP A 258 1.83 -4.91 -3.14
C TRP A 258 1.75 -3.81 -4.19
N ALA A 259 1.34 -2.62 -3.78
CA ALA A 259 1.32 -1.43 -4.63
C ALA A 259 2.62 -0.65 -4.48
N SER A 260 3.12 -0.04 -5.55
CA SER A 260 4.25 0.89 -5.48
C SER A 260 3.82 2.14 -4.71
N SER A 261 4.59 2.54 -3.71
CA SER A 261 4.29 3.71 -2.87
C SER A 261 5.58 4.40 -2.42
N PHE A 262 5.45 5.46 -1.64
CA PHE A 262 6.57 6.22 -1.11
C PHE A 262 6.36 6.52 0.37
N ASN A 263 7.42 6.38 1.14
CA ASN A 263 7.48 6.86 2.51
C ASN A 263 8.14 8.25 2.53
N VAL A 264 7.44 9.24 3.07
CA VAL A 264 7.92 10.63 3.12
C VAL A 264 8.58 10.91 4.48
N ILE A 265 9.91 11.00 4.48
CA ILE A 265 10.73 11.14 5.67
C ILE A 265 11.31 12.56 5.74
N ALA A 266 11.36 13.16 6.93
CA ALA A 266 11.98 14.46 7.11
C ALA A 266 13.47 14.42 6.71
N ALA A 267 13.93 15.45 5.98
CA ALA A 267 15.34 15.61 5.70
C ALA A 267 16.12 15.92 7.01
N PRO A 268 17.45 15.67 7.05
CA PRO A 268 18.28 16.06 8.19
C PRO A 268 18.15 17.55 8.53
N THR A 269 18.21 17.88 9.81
CA THR A 269 18.16 19.27 10.29
C THR A 269 19.19 20.14 9.55
N GLY A 270 18.77 21.31 9.08
CA GLY A 270 19.61 22.21 8.27
C GLY A 270 19.57 21.95 6.76
N SER A 271 18.94 20.87 6.30
CA SER A 271 18.74 20.63 4.86
C SER A 271 17.65 21.56 4.33
N VAL A 272 18.05 22.46 3.43
CA VAL A 272 17.16 23.42 2.77
C VAL A 272 17.32 23.38 1.26
N ILE A 273 16.32 23.87 0.55
CA ILE A 273 16.40 24.21 -0.87
C ILE A 273 16.22 25.72 -1.04
N ASN A 274 16.97 26.28 -1.98
CA ASN A 274 16.85 27.67 -2.37
C ASN A 274 15.75 27.79 -3.43
N VAL A 275 14.84 28.73 -3.21
CA VAL A 275 13.73 29.06 -4.10
C VAL A 275 13.91 30.50 -4.53
N SER A 276 13.96 30.72 -5.85
CA SER A 276 14.04 32.06 -6.42
C SER A 276 12.80 32.88 -6.04
N ALA A 277 13.02 34.13 -5.71
CA ALA A 277 11.98 35.10 -5.41
C ALA A 277 12.44 36.46 -5.92
N VAL A 278 11.49 37.30 -6.31
CA VAL A 278 11.78 38.68 -6.69
C VAL A 278 11.37 39.59 -5.54
N THR A 279 12.31 40.41 -5.08
CA THR A 279 12.16 41.35 -3.97
C THR A 279 12.65 42.75 -4.33
N HIS A 280 13.82 42.84 -4.98
CA HIS A 280 14.45 44.09 -5.38
C HIS A 280 14.53 44.22 -6.90
N GLY A 281 14.50 43.10 -7.62
CA GLY A 281 14.53 43.09 -9.08
C GLY A 281 15.84 43.63 -9.64
N VAL A 282 16.98 43.18 -9.10
CA VAL A 282 18.31 43.68 -9.49
C VAL A 282 18.54 43.61 -11.01
N ARG A 283 18.00 42.59 -11.70
CA ARG A 283 18.10 42.45 -13.17
C ARG A 283 16.93 43.06 -13.95
N TRP A 284 16.06 43.84 -13.31
CA TRP A 284 14.91 44.46 -13.99
C TRP A 284 15.34 45.45 -15.07
N LEU A 285 16.37 46.25 -14.83
CA LEU A 285 16.86 47.19 -15.84
C LEU A 285 17.30 46.45 -17.12
N ASN A 286 18.15 45.43 -16.98
CA ASN A 286 18.56 44.55 -18.09
C ASN A 286 17.36 43.89 -18.77
N TRP A 287 16.36 43.44 -17.98
CA TRP A 287 15.12 42.88 -18.53
C TRP A 287 14.43 43.87 -19.46
N THR A 288 14.35 45.15 -19.08
CA THR A 288 13.64 46.17 -19.86
C THR A 288 14.43 46.72 -21.04
N GLU A 289 15.76 46.84 -20.92
CA GLU A 289 16.62 47.45 -21.95
C GLU A 289 17.06 46.46 -23.03
N GLU A 290 17.25 45.18 -22.68
CA GLU A 290 17.79 44.18 -23.60
C GLU A 290 16.74 43.10 -23.91
N THR A 291 16.24 43.13 -25.14
CA THR A 291 15.19 42.22 -25.62
C THR A 291 15.65 40.78 -25.75
N PHE A 292 16.97 40.58 -25.86
CA PHE A 292 17.62 39.27 -25.76
C PHE A 292 17.19 38.50 -24.49
N TRP A 293 17.11 39.15 -23.34
CA TRP A 293 16.73 38.47 -22.09
C TRP A 293 15.26 38.06 -22.06
N GLN A 294 14.40 38.84 -22.73
CA GLN A 294 12.98 38.53 -22.86
C GLN A 294 12.79 37.30 -23.76
N GLU A 295 13.47 37.25 -24.91
CA GLU A 295 13.49 36.05 -25.76
C GLU A 295 14.09 34.84 -25.06
N HIS A 296 15.18 35.03 -24.31
CA HIS A 296 15.79 33.96 -23.52
C HIS A 296 14.80 33.41 -22.48
N ALA A 297 14.05 34.28 -21.79
CA ALA A 297 13.02 33.86 -20.85
C ALA A 297 11.86 33.12 -21.53
N VAL A 298 11.44 33.50 -22.74
CA VAL A 298 10.45 32.74 -23.52
C VAL A 298 10.95 31.32 -23.80
N ARG A 299 12.18 31.19 -24.33
CA ARG A 299 12.78 29.87 -24.62
C ARG A 299 12.93 29.03 -23.35
N HIS A 300 13.37 29.66 -22.25
CA HIS A 300 13.48 29.00 -20.96
C HIS A 300 12.11 28.55 -20.44
N ALA A 301 11.08 29.41 -20.48
CA ALA A 301 9.71 29.08 -20.07
C ALA A 301 9.15 27.89 -20.84
N VAL A 302 9.35 27.83 -22.16
CA VAL A 302 8.96 26.68 -22.99
C VAL A 302 9.67 25.41 -22.52
N GLY A 303 10.97 25.49 -22.21
CA GLY A 303 11.72 24.39 -21.59
C GLY A 303 11.13 23.94 -20.24
N LEU A 304 10.78 24.90 -19.37
CA LEU A 304 10.13 24.62 -18.08
C LEU A 304 8.76 23.95 -18.25
N ALA A 305 7.99 24.35 -19.27
CA ALA A 305 6.70 23.75 -19.58
C ALA A 305 6.82 22.24 -19.84
N ASN A 306 7.80 21.85 -20.66
CA ASN A 306 8.06 20.47 -21.03
C ASN A 306 8.60 19.60 -19.87
N ILE A 307 9.10 20.22 -18.80
CA ILE A 307 9.51 19.51 -17.58
C ILE A 307 8.31 19.33 -16.63
N ALA A 308 7.46 20.36 -16.52
CA ALA A 308 6.42 20.40 -15.52
C ALA A 308 5.07 19.81 -15.97
N TRP A 309 4.75 19.89 -17.26
CA TRP A 309 3.49 19.40 -17.81
C TRP A 309 3.68 18.42 -18.95
N SER A 310 2.77 17.46 -18.96
CA SER A 310 2.47 16.57 -20.08
C SER A 310 1.06 16.89 -20.59
N ARG A 311 0.70 16.32 -21.75
CA ARG A 311 -0.65 16.42 -22.30
C ARG A 311 -1.73 15.97 -21.30
N ASP A 312 -1.47 14.87 -20.59
CA ASP A 312 -2.39 14.24 -19.63
C ASP A 312 -2.16 14.70 -18.19
N SER A 313 -1.50 15.84 -17.98
CA SER A 313 -1.33 16.39 -16.64
C SER A 313 -2.68 16.69 -15.99
N PRO A 314 -2.79 16.44 -14.66
CA PRO A 314 -4.02 16.73 -13.93
C PRO A 314 -4.40 18.20 -14.07
N HIS A 315 -5.71 18.42 -14.13
CA HIS A 315 -6.31 19.72 -14.38
C HIS A 315 -6.28 20.59 -13.12
N GLY A 316 -6.29 21.92 -13.30
CA GLY A 316 -6.31 22.89 -12.19
C GLY A 316 -5.09 22.85 -11.25
N SER A 317 -4.02 22.16 -11.65
CA SER A 317 -2.82 22.05 -10.83
C SER A 317 -1.84 23.18 -11.14
N SER A 318 -1.60 24.03 -10.15
CA SER A 318 -0.54 25.03 -10.25
C SER A 318 0.82 24.38 -10.00
N LYS A 319 1.76 24.55 -10.94
CA LYS A 319 3.11 23.96 -10.85
C LYS A 319 4.19 25.01 -11.03
N ARG A 320 5.38 24.69 -10.49
CA ARG A 320 6.60 25.47 -10.68
C ARG A 320 7.79 24.54 -10.78
N VAL A 321 8.66 24.78 -11.74
CA VAL A 321 9.96 24.11 -11.81
C VAL A 321 10.94 24.81 -10.86
N LEU A 322 11.47 24.05 -9.91
CA LEU A 322 12.54 24.38 -8.98
C LEU A 322 13.79 23.55 -9.30
N PRO A 323 14.77 24.11 -10.03
CA PRO A 323 16.00 23.40 -10.38
C PRO A 323 16.76 22.87 -9.15
N SER A 324 16.67 23.55 -8.01
CA SER A 324 17.26 23.12 -6.73
C SER A 324 16.68 21.82 -6.18
N SER A 325 15.56 21.33 -6.71
CA SER A 325 14.92 20.07 -6.30
C SER A 325 15.15 18.90 -7.28
N VAL A 326 16.04 19.05 -8.27
CA VAL A 326 16.29 18.01 -9.31
C VAL A 326 16.69 16.65 -8.75
N ASN A 327 17.42 16.63 -7.63
CA ASN A 327 17.87 15.39 -6.98
C ASN A 327 16.81 14.78 -6.04
N LEU A 328 15.72 15.50 -5.77
CA LEU A 328 14.64 14.97 -4.95
C LEU A 328 13.78 14.03 -5.78
N ARG A 329 13.39 12.91 -5.17
CA ARG A 329 12.51 11.94 -5.81
C ARG A 329 11.08 12.49 -5.92
N VAL A 330 10.36 12.05 -6.95
CA VAL A 330 8.91 12.26 -7.08
C VAL A 330 8.20 11.82 -5.79
N ASN A 331 7.16 12.56 -5.39
CA ASN A 331 6.43 12.49 -4.12
C ASN A 331 7.18 13.00 -2.87
N SER A 332 8.40 13.51 -3.01
CA SER A 332 9.00 14.33 -1.94
C SER A 332 8.13 15.57 -1.71
N THR A 333 8.19 16.17 -0.53
CA THR A 333 7.36 17.36 -0.22
C THR A 333 8.22 18.55 0.18
N VAL A 334 7.88 19.73 -0.31
CA VAL A 334 8.52 21.01 0.04
C VAL A 334 7.63 21.76 1.03
N THR A 335 8.18 22.15 2.17
CA THR A 335 7.39 22.65 3.31
C THR A 335 6.68 23.95 3.01
N ASN A 336 7.35 24.90 2.36
CA ASN A 336 6.80 26.21 2.00
C ASN A 336 7.40 26.67 0.67
N VAL A 337 6.56 26.93 -0.33
CA VAL A 337 7.00 27.35 -1.67
C VAL A 337 5.96 28.26 -2.31
N THR A 338 6.44 29.35 -2.91
CA THR A 338 5.61 30.22 -3.73
C THR A 338 5.41 29.62 -5.12
N LEU A 339 4.14 29.46 -5.51
CA LEU A 339 3.72 28.99 -6.83
C LEU A 339 2.94 30.10 -7.56
N PRO A 340 3.00 30.14 -8.90
CA PRO A 340 2.17 31.05 -9.67
C PRO A 340 0.69 30.71 -9.48
N TYR A 341 -0.16 31.74 -9.40
CA TYR A 341 -1.62 31.61 -9.32
C TYR A 341 -2.24 32.30 -10.53
N PHE A 342 -3.00 31.55 -11.32
CA PHE A 342 -3.79 32.09 -12.43
C PHE A 342 -5.16 31.43 -12.43
N HIS A 343 -6.20 32.23 -12.27
CA HIS A 343 -7.57 31.74 -12.18
C HIS A 343 -8.45 32.49 -13.17
N VAL A 344 -9.14 31.75 -14.04
CA VAL A 344 -10.16 32.29 -14.95
C VAL A 344 -11.52 32.18 -14.28
N SER A 345 -12.12 33.32 -13.93
CA SER A 345 -13.43 33.38 -13.29
C SER A 345 -14.58 33.33 -14.30
N ALA A 346 -14.36 33.83 -15.51
CA ALA A 346 -15.33 33.76 -16.62
C ALA A 346 -14.62 33.68 -17.98
N LEU A 347 -15.20 32.91 -18.88
CA LEU A 347 -14.80 32.79 -20.30
C LEU A 347 -16.07 32.90 -21.15
N GLU A 348 -16.21 34.00 -21.88
CA GLU A 348 -17.40 34.30 -22.68
C GLU A 348 -17.01 34.47 -24.15
N TRP A 349 -17.40 33.51 -25.00
CA TRP A 349 -17.12 33.57 -26.44
C TRP A 349 -17.92 34.67 -27.13
N VAL A 350 -17.27 35.39 -28.03
CA VAL A 350 -17.89 36.43 -28.86
C VAL A 350 -18.66 35.75 -29.99
N SER A 351 -19.99 35.89 -29.99
CA SER A 351 -20.86 35.22 -30.96
C SER A 351 -20.79 35.86 -32.34
N ASN A 352 -20.68 37.19 -32.42
CA ASN A 352 -20.53 37.89 -33.69
C ASN A 352 -19.36 38.91 -33.64
N PRO A 353 -18.12 38.46 -33.94
CA PRO A 353 -16.94 39.30 -33.89
C PRO A 353 -17.03 40.59 -34.71
N GLU A 354 -17.71 40.56 -35.86
CA GLU A 354 -17.80 41.73 -36.76
C GLU A 354 -18.67 42.85 -36.19
N ILE A 355 -19.64 42.52 -35.34
CA ILE A 355 -20.55 43.50 -34.70
C ILE A 355 -19.99 43.95 -33.36
N GLU A 356 -19.43 43.02 -32.58
CA GLU A 356 -19.04 43.27 -31.19
C GLU A 356 -17.63 43.85 -31.04
N LEU A 357 -16.73 43.60 -32.00
CA LEU A 357 -15.32 43.99 -31.91
C LEU A 357 -14.97 45.12 -32.87
N THR A 358 -14.01 45.94 -32.47
CA THR A 358 -13.46 47.00 -33.31
C THR A 358 -12.59 46.42 -34.43
N GLN A 359 -12.46 47.13 -35.55
CA GLN A 359 -11.59 46.72 -36.65
C GLN A 359 -10.13 46.50 -36.22
N ALA A 360 -9.68 47.22 -35.20
CA ALA A 360 -8.34 47.06 -34.64
C ALA A 360 -8.17 45.73 -33.89
N GLN A 361 -9.20 45.26 -33.17
CA GLN A 361 -9.20 43.96 -32.49
C GLN A 361 -9.33 42.80 -33.48
N LEU A 362 -10.09 42.99 -34.56
CA LEU A 362 -10.26 41.99 -35.62
C LEU A 362 -9.02 41.82 -36.49
N ASN A 363 -8.21 42.87 -36.65
CA ASN A 363 -6.98 42.81 -37.42
C ASN A 363 -5.85 42.14 -36.63
N VAL A 364 -5.90 40.81 -36.57
CA VAL A 364 -4.95 40.01 -35.79
C VAL A 364 -3.52 40.24 -36.28
N ARG A 365 -3.30 40.21 -37.60
CA ARG A 365 -1.96 40.18 -38.21
C ARG A 365 -1.11 41.43 -37.96
N THR A 366 -1.72 42.61 -37.97
CA THR A 366 -0.99 43.85 -37.69
C THR A 366 -1.23 44.26 -36.25
N ASN A 367 -2.44 44.67 -35.92
CA ASN A 367 -2.68 45.39 -34.66
C ASN A 367 -2.54 44.49 -33.44
N VAL A 368 -3.14 43.28 -33.46
CA VAL A 368 -3.02 42.37 -32.30
C VAL A 368 -1.61 41.85 -32.18
N CYS A 369 -1.00 41.40 -33.29
CA CYS A 369 0.37 40.91 -33.32
C CYS A 369 1.37 41.97 -32.82
N ASP A 370 1.23 43.23 -33.23
CA ASP A 370 2.09 44.33 -32.78
C ASP A 370 1.95 44.59 -31.27
N ASN A 371 0.77 44.32 -30.69
CA ASN A 371 0.53 44.50 -29.26
C ASN A 371 1.07 43.35 -28.39
N ILE A 372 1.25 42.15 -28.94
CA ILE A 372 1.67 40.95 -28.19
C ILE A 372 3.09 40.47 -28.51
N THR A 373 3.71 41.01 -29.55
CA THR A 373 5.06 40.63 -29.96
C THR A 373 6.10 41.39 -29.16
N ILE A 374 7.13 40.68 -28.71
CA ILE A 374 8.26 41.26 -27.99
C ILE A 374 9.08 42.13 -28.97
N PRO A 375 9.19 43.46 -28.76
CA PRO A 375 10.07 44.32 -29.56
C PRO A 375 11.54 43.91 -29.40
N PRO A 376 12.48 44.27 -30.30
CA PRO A 376 12.32 45.02 -31.54
C PRO A 376 12.09 44.07 -32.74
N VAL A 377 11.71 42.81 -32.50
CA VAL A 377 11.61 41.82 -33.56
C VAL A 377 10.65 42.34 -34.62
N SER A 378 11.11 42.39 -35.87
CA SER A 378 10.29 42.84 -37.00
C SER A 378 8.94 42.11 -36.94
N SER A 379 7.85 42.80 -37.29
CA SER A 379 6.45 42.33 -37.27
C SER A 379 6.13 41.02 -38.03
N THR A 380 7.15 40.32 -38.50
CA THR A 380 7.06 39.05 -39.24
C THR A 380 6.89 37.83 -38.33
N SER A 381 7.21 37.87 -37.04
CA SER A 381 7.14 36.71 -36.13
C SER A 381 6.01 36.83 -35.10
N CYS A 382 4.76 36.91 -35.56
CA CYS A 382 3.62 36.93 -34.64
C CYS A 382 3.38 35.53 -34.03
N PRO A 383 3.35 35.41 -32.69
CA PRO A 383 3.27 34.10 -32.04
C PRO A 383 1.95 33.36 -32.30
N LEU A 384 0.89 34.08 -32.66
CA LEU A 384 -0.42 33.50 -33.01
C LEU A 384 -0.46 32.83 -34.38
N LEU A 385 0.49 33.11 -35.28
CA LEU A 385 0.45 32.65 -36.67
C LEU A 385 1.12 31.29 -36.88
N PHE A 386 1.81 30.74 -35.89
CA PHE A 386 2.64 29.54 -36.06
C PHE A 386 1.82 28.24 -36.12
N ASP A 387 0.93 28.00 -35.16
CA ASP A 387 0.11 26.78 -35.14
C ASP A 387 -1.28 27.01 -34.55
N ARG A 388 -2.22 26.15 -34.93
CA ARG A 388 -3.58 26.14 -34.39
C ARG A 388 -3.54 25.85 -32.90
N GLY A 389 -4.45 26.44 -32.15
CA GLY A 389 -4.46 26.39 -30.69
C GLY A 389 -3.62 27.47 -30.02
N SER A 390 -2.75 28.17 -30.76
CA SER A 390 -2.10 29.39 -30.27
C SER A 390 -3.15 30.40 -29.84
N LEU A 391 -2.98 30.94 -28.63
CA LEU A 391 -3.89 31.92 -28.05
C LEU A 391 -3.13 33.04 -27.38
N ALA A 392 -3.76 34.21 -27.29
CA ALA A 392 -3.18 35.37 -26.62
C ALA A 392 -4.28 36.21 -25.98
N ILE A 393 -3.98 36.76 -24.81
CA ILE A 393 -4.76 37.83 -24.20
C ILE A 393 -4.26 39.14 -24.83
N ILE A 394 -5.16 39.91 -25.43
CA ILE A 394 -4.86 41.12 -26.16
C ILE A 394 -4.67 42.28 -25.18
N GLU A 395 -3.48 42.86 -25.20
CA GLU A 395 -3.16 44.08 -24.47
C GLU A 395 -3.81 45.29 -25.13
N SER A 396 -4.31 46.22 -24.31
CA SER A 396 -4.93 47.46 -24.79
C SER A 396 -3.93 48.44 -25.41
N THR A 397 -2.66 48.29 -25.07
CA THR A 397 -1.57 49.16 -25.52
C THR A 397 -0.43 48.30 -26.05
N PRO A 398 0.33 48.81 -27.04
CA PRO A 398 1.55 48.14 -27.49
C PRO A 398 2.47 47.78 -26.33
N MET A 399 3.12 46.63 -26.45
CA MET A 399 4.01 46.09 -25.44
C MET A 399 5.14 47.08 -25.15
N SER A 400 5.11 47.68 -23.95
CA SER A 400 6.14 48.59 -23.46
C SER A 400 6.51 48.23 -22.03
N TRP A 401 7.80 48.25 -21.75
CA TRP A 401 8.35 47.91 -20.45
C TRP A 401 8.61 49.19 -19.66
N ASN A 402 8.12 49.24 -18.42
CA ASN A 402 8.44 50.34 -17.51
C ASN A 402 9.83 50.12 -16.93
N ILE A 403 10.73 51.08 -17.14
CA ILE A 403 12.10 51.04 -16.59
C ILE A 403 12.07 50.97 -15.06
N ASN A 404 11.06 51.56 -14.43
CA ASN A 404 10.87 51.45 -13.00
C ASN A 404 10.44 50.03 -12.62
N PHE A 405 11.06 49.50 -11.57
CA PHE A 405 10.68 48.20 -11.02
C PHE A 405 9.19 48.23 -10.60
N PRO A 406 8.36 47.28 -11.09
CA PRO A 406 6.93 47.26 -10.83
C PRO A 406 6.62 47.14 -9.33
N LEU A 407 5.42 47.55 -8.93
CA LEU A 407 4.89 47.29 -7.60
C LEU A 407 4.29 45.88 -7.52
N ASN A 408 4.32 45.29 -6.33
CA ASN A 408 3.60 44.05 -6.05
C ASN A 408 2.09 44.30 -6.23
N THR A 409 1.50 43.68 -7.26
CA THR A 409 0.08 43.86 -7.59
C THR A 409 -0.56 42.52 -7.93
N LEU A 410 -1.79 42.33 -7.44
CA LEU A 410 -2.65 41.23 -7.85
C LEU A 410 -3.44 41.71 -9.06
N VAL A 411 -3.19 41.13 -10.23
CA VAL A 411 -3.83 41.58 -11.47
C VAL A 411 -5.19 40.91 -11.56
N THR A 412 -6.28 41.69 -11.56
CA THR A 412 -7.64 41.18 -11.81
C THR A 412 -8.30 42.07 -12.86
N GLU A 413 -8.57 41.50 -14.03
CA GLU A 413 -9.06 42.26 -15.17
C GLU A 413 -9.84 41.37 -16.15
N THR A 414 -10.60 42.03 -17.01
CA THR A 414 -11.28 41.40 -18.14
C THR A 414 -10.61 41.85 -19.43
N ARG A 415 -10.18 40.89 -20.26
CA ARG A 415 -9.45 41.16 -21.51
C ARG A 415 -9.99 40.31 -22.64
N LEU A 416 -9.80 40.80 -23.86
CA LEU A 416 -10.14 40.07 -25.06
C LEU A 416 -9.05 39.03 -25.35
N LEU A 417 -9.43 37.77 -25.47
CA LEU A 417 -8.58 36.68 -25.91
C LEU A 417 -8.83 36.42 -27.39
N THR A 418 -7.76 36.11 -28.13
CA THR A 418 -7.81 35.60 -29.50
C THR A 418 -7.22 34.20 -29.55
N LEU A 419 -7.84 33.33 -30.35
CA LEU A 419 -7.46 31.93 -30.54
C LEU A 419 -7.38 31.60 -32.03
N TYR A 420 -6.26 30.99 -32.47
CA TYR A 420 -6.14 30.40 -33.79
C TYR A 420 -6.89 29.05 -33.83
N ALA A 421 -8.18 29.09 -34.17
CA ALA A 421 -9.06 27.94 -34.02
C ALA A 421 -8.94 26.90 -35.14
N ALA A 422 -8.88 27.38 -36.39
CA ALA A 422 -8.87 26.49 -37.55
C ALA A 422 -8.22 27.13 -38.76
N TRP A 423 -7.84 26.30 -39.71
CA TRP A 423 -7.28 26.69 -40.99
C TRP A 423 -8.11 26.11 -42.14
N ARG A 424 -8.24 26.89 -43.20
CA ARG A 424 -8.93 26.55 -44.46
C ARG A 424 -7.98 26.71 -45.65
N ASN A 425 -7.94 25.70 -46.50
CA ASN A 425 -7.21 25.68 -47.77
C ASN A 425 -7.74 26.77 -48.72
N ASN A 426 -9.06 26.95 -48.77
CA ASN A 426 -9.71 27.93 -49.64
C ASN A 426 -10.17 29.15 -48.83
N TYR A 427 -9.37 30.23 -48.87
CA TYR A 427 -9.63 31.48 -48.16
C TYR A 427 -10.84 32.28 -48.66
N THR A 428 -11.56 31.80 -49.68
CA THR A 428 -12.85 32.37 -50.12
C THR A 428 -14.06 31.76 -49.40
N LYS A 429 -13.94 30.56 -48.82
CA LYS A 429 -15.04 29.87 -48.10
C LYS A 429 -15.30 30.47 -46.73
N SER A 430 -16.54 30.57 -46.25
CA SER A 430 -16.80 31.06 -44.88
C SER A 430 -16.05 30.26 -43.80
N CYS A 431 -15.59 30.93 -42.73
CA CYS A 431 -15.01 30.27 -41.55
C CYS A 431 -16.12 29.64 -40.71
N VAL A 432 -16.59 28.47 -41.13
CA VAL A 432 -17.55 27.65 -40.39
C VAL A 432 -17.00 26.23 -40.20
N PRO A 433 -17.39 25.50 -39.15
CA PRO A 433 -16.84 24.18 -38.82
C PRO A 433 -16.77 23.18 -39.98
N ASP A 434 -17.77 23.18 -40.86
CA ASP A 434 -17.85 22.27 -42.03
C ASP A 434 -16.80 22.56 -43.11
N ASN A 435 -16.23 23.77 -43.11
CA ASN A 435 -15.23 24.20 -44.09
C ASN A 435 -13.79 24.10 -43.56
N PHE A 436 -13.58 23.63 -42.33
CA PHE A 436 -12.25 23.54 -41.74
C PHE A 436 -11.51 22.28 -42.21
N ASP A 437 -10.42 22.45 -42.96
CA ASP A 437 -9.51 21.35 -43.29
C ASP A 437 -8.75 20.88 -42.05
N ARG A 438 -8.47 21.82 -41.15
CA ARG A 438 -7.55 21.65 -40.02
C ARG A 438 -8.09 22.44 -38.84
N ARG A 439 -8.53 21.77 -37.79
CA ARG A 439 -9.16 22.40 -36.61
C ARG A 439 -8.44 22.04 -35.31
N VAL A 440 -8.48 22.95 -34.33
CA VAL A 440 -7.91 22.72 -32.98
C VAL A 440 -8.74 21.73 -32.17
N SER A 441 -10.07 21.75 -32.32
CA SER A 441 -11.01 20.94 -31.56
C SER A 441 -11.97 20.17 -32.45
N GLY A 442 -12.51 19.06 -31.93
CA GLY A 442 -13.61 18.32 -32.53
C GLY A 442 -14.97 18.99 -32.29
N TYR A 443 -15.08 19.78 -31.21
CA TYR A 443 -16.31 20.42 -30.77
C TYR A 443 -16.05 21.89 -30.43
N PHE A 444 -16.75 22.78 -31.13
CA PHE A 444 -16.73 24.22 -30.86
C PHE A 444 -17.98 24.61 -30.05
N PRO A 445 -17.87 25.55 -29.10
CA PRO A 445 -19.03 26.10 -28.39
C PRO A 445 -20.04 26.69 -29.37
N THR A 446 -21.33 26.43 -29.17
CA THR A 446 -22.41 26.85 -30.09
C THR A 446 -22.58 28.36 -30.16
N ASN A 447 -22.14 29.08 -29.12
CA ASN A 447 -22.18 30.53 -29.01
C ASN A 447 -20.90 31.21 -29.49
N ALA A 448 -19.93 30.48 -30.06
CA ALA A 448 -18.69 31.07 -30.52
C ALA A 448 -18.72 31.41 -32.00
N GLY A 449 -18.46 32.67 -32.34
CA GLY A 449 -18.30 33.14 -33.70
C GLY A 449 -16.86 32.95 -34.20
N PHE A 450 -16.72 32.92 -35.53
CA PHE A 450 -15.42 32.83 -36.20
C PHE A 450 -15.20 34.05 -37.09
N TYR A 451 -13.96 34.54 -37.13
CA TYR A 451 -13.56 35.63 -38.01
C TYR A 451 -12.51 35.17 -39.03
N PRO A 452 -12.74 35.35 -40.34
CA PRO A 452 -11.84 34.88 -41.38
C PRO A 452 -10.65 35.83 -41.63
N ASP A 453 -9.43 35.27 -41.67
CA ASP A 453 -8.30 35.89 -42.34
C ASP A 453 -8.36 35.56 -43.84
N LEU A 454 -8.65 36.57 -44.66
CA LEU A 454 -8.81 36.44 -46.11
C LEU A 454 -7.48 36.22 -46.85
N LYS A 455 -6.32 36.42 -46.21
CA LYS A 455 -5.00 36.29 -46.86
C LYS A 455 -4.38 34.91 -46.65
N LEU A 456 -4.53 34.35 -45.45
CA LEU A 456 -3.85 33.10 -45.06
C LEU A 456 -4.79 31.92 -44.81
N GLY A 457 -6.11 32.16 -44.86
CA GLY A 457 -7.10 31.13 -44.55
C GLY A 457 -7.14 30.77 -43.06
N HIS A 458 -6.65 31.63 -42.17
CA HIS A 458 -6.79 31.42 -40.72
C HIS A 458 -8.23 31.76 -40.31
N CYS A 459 -8.77 31.01 -39.36
CA CYS A 459 -10.06 31.28 -38.72
C CYS A 459 -9.82 31.55 -37.24
N TRP A 460 -10.14 32.76 -36.82
CA TRP A 460 -9.93 33.26 -35.46
C TRP A 460 -11.21 33.13 -34.64
N MET A 461 -11.06 32.83 -33.35
CA MET A 461 -12.13 32.95 -32.36
C MET A 461 -11.73 33.96 -31.31
N PHE A 462 -12.72 34.63 -30.73
CA PHE A 462 -12.51 35.63 -29.69
C PHE A 462 -13.36 35.33 -28.46
N ALA A 463 -12.83 35.65 -27.28
CA ALA A 463 -13.55 35.51 -26.03
C ALA A 463 -13.18 36.63 -25.05
N TRP A 464 -14.12 37.08 -24.23
CA TRP A 464 -13.82 37.88 -23.06
C TRP A 464 -13.41 36.95 -21.92
N VAL A 465 -12.24 37.20 -21.34
CA VAL A 465 -11.68 36.40 -20.25
C VAL A 465 -11.56 37.29 -19.03
N ASN A 466 -12.27 36.96 -17.97
CA ASN A 466 -12.08 37.54 -16.66
C ASN A 466 -11.13 36.65 -15.87
N TYR A 467 -9.98 37.19 -15.46
CA TYR A 467 -8.96 36.43 -14.75
C TYR A 467 -8.35 37.18 -13.59
N THR A 468 -7.77 36.42 -12.67
CA THR A 468 -6.91 36.89 -11.59
C THR A 468 -5.55 36.21 -11.70
N ALA A 469 -4.48 37.01 -11.74
CA ALA A 469 -3.10 36.55 -11.84
C ALA A 469 -2.25 37.11 -10.69
N GLY A 470 -1.47 36.23 -10.07
CA GLY A 470 -0.59 36.55 -8.94
C GLY A 470 0.23 35.33 -8.52
N ILE A 471 0.43 35.20 -7.22
CA ILE A 471 1.13 34.07 -6.60
C ILE A 471 0.37 33.56 -5.38
N GLY A 472 0.62 32.31 -5.01
CA GLY A 472 0.15 31.71 -3.77
C GLY A 472 1.25 30.92 -3.07
N THR A 473 1.09 30.73 -1.77
CA THR A 473 1.97 29.90 -0.95
C THR A 473 1.41 28.50 -0.87
N CYS A 474 2.22 27.49 -1.18
CA CYS A 474 1.87 26.10 -0.97
C CYS A 474 2.64 25.51 0.20
N PHE A 475 1.92 24.85 1.11
CA PHE A 475 2.50 24.20 2.28
C PHE A 475 2.58 22.69 2.10
N ASN A 476 3.74 22.08 2.33
CA ASN A 476 3.97 20.64 2.11
C ASN A 476 3.61 20.16 0.69
N CYS A 477 3.89 21.02 -0.29
CA CYS A 477 3.61 20.78 -1.70
C CYS A 477 4.43 19.60 -2.23
N ARG A 478 3.83 18.71 -3.04
CA ARG A 478 4.53 17.53 -3.55
C ARG A 478 5.36 17.83 -4.79
N ILE A 479 6.45 17.09 -4.96
CA ILE A 479 7.24 17.05 -6.18
C ILE A 479 6.56 16.07 -7.14
N SER A 480 5.95 16.57 -8.21
CA SER A 480 5.15 15.79 -9.16
C SER A 480 5.99 15.18 -10.30
N SER A 481 7.05 15.87 -10.71
CA SER A 481 8.06 15.38 -11.66
C SER A 481 9.45 15.87 -11.22
N TYR A 482 10.52 15.44 -11.90
CA TYR A 482 11.86 15.94 -11.61
C TYR A 482 11.89 17.47 -11.62
N SER A 483 12.35 18.07 -10.52
CA SER A 483 12.37 19.51 -10.32
C SER A 483 11.00 20.21 -10.26
N THR A 484 9.86 19.54 -10.36
CA THR A 484 8.56 20.23 -10.43
C THR A 484 7.78 20.07 -9.14
N VAL A 485 7.45 21.21 -8.53
CA VAL A 485 6.55 21.26 -7.38
C VAL A 485 5.13 21.54 -7.86
N GLN A 486 4.16 20.87 -7.27
CA GLN A 486 2.75 20.96 -7.63
C GLN A 486 1.86 21.17 -6.40
N ALA A 487 0.97 22.15 -6.49
CA ALA A 487 -0.25 22.23 -5.71
C ALA A 487 -1.39 21.51 -6.46
N ASP A 488 -2.24 20.81 -5.73
CA ASP A 488 -3.40 20.10 -6.27
C ASP A 488 -4.63 20.35 -5.38
N ASP A 489 -5.78 19.80 -5.78
CA ASP A 489 -7.05 20.01 -5.07
C ASP A 489 -7.00 19.56 -3.59
N THR A 490 -6.15 18.59 -3.25
CA THR A 490 -5.99 18.12 -1.86
C THR A 490 -5.14 19.07 -1.02
N ASN A 491 -4.34 19.91 -1.67
CA ASN A 491 -3.48 20.89 -1.05
C ASN A 491 -3.44 22.19 -1.88
N PRO A 492 -4.54 22.96 -1.86
CA PRO A 492 -4.66 24.17 -2.66
C PRO A 492 -3.71 25.27 -2.18
N LEU A 493 -3.41 26.21 -3.07
CA LEU A 493 -2.64 27.40 -2.74
C LEU A 493 -3.33 28.23 -1.65
N ARG A 494 -2.53 28.78 -0.74
CA ARG A 494 -2.96 29.69 0.33
C ARG A 494 -2.32 31.05 0.14
N ASP A 495 -2.79 32.05 0.88
CA ASP A 495 -2.20 33.40 0.91
C ASP A 495 -2.03 34.00 -0.49
N ILE A 496 -3.09 33.92 -1.31
CA ILE A 496 -3.07 34.48 -2.66
C ILE A 496 -2.83 35.98 -2.59
N ARG A 497 -1.80 36.45 -3.29
CA ARG A 497 -1.38 37.85 -3.27
C ARG A 497 -0.77 38.26 -4.60
N GLY A 498 -0.56 39.56 -4.74
CA GLY A 498 0.15 40.11 -5.87
C GLY A 498 1.62 39.68 -5.91
N ASP A 499 2.22 39.90 -7.07
CA ASP A 499 3.64 39.68 -7.28
C ASP A 499 4.24 40.81 -8.12
N TYR A 500 5.54 41.05 -7.97
CA TYR A 500 6.24 42.09 -8.71
C TYR A 500 6.29 41.80 -10.21
N VAL A 501 6.39 40.53 -10.62
CA VAL A 501 6.57 40.16 -12.03
C VAL A 501 5.33 39.57 -12.69
N ALA A 502 4.16 39.61 -12.04
CA ALA A 502 2.90 39.10 -12.58
C ALA A 502 2.55 39.76 -13.94
N GLY A 503 2.65 41.09 -14.04
CA GLY A 503 2.39 41.81 -15.28
C GLY A 503 3.38 41.47 -16.40
N ALA A 504 4.66 41.24 -16.05
CA ALA A 504 5.66 40.82 -17.03
C ALA A 504 5.41 39.39 -17.52
N ALA A 505 5.01 38.49 -16.61
CA ALA A 505 4.66 37.13 -16.95
C ALA A 505 3.47 37.06 -17.92
N LEU A 506 2.41 37.84 -17.67
CA LEU A 506 1.24 37.94 -18.56
C LEU A 506 1.63 38.33 -19.99
N ARG A 507 2.50 39.34 -20.13
CA ARG A 507 2.95 39.84 -21.44
C ARG A 507 3.82 38.86 -22.23
N LEU A 508 4.47 37.89 -21.57
CA LEU A 508 5.23 36.85 -22.26
C LEU A 508 4.37 35.66 -22.70
N MET A 509 3.17 35.50 -22.12
CA MET A 509 2.31 34.35 -22.41
C MET A 509 2.07 34.14 -23.91
N PRO A 510 1.78 35.17 -24.74
CA PRO A 510 1.52 34.97 -26.17
C PRO A 510 2.68 34.29 -26.91
N SER A 511 3.92 34.71 -26.67
CA SER A 511 5.11 34.11 -27.28
C SER A 511 5.31 32.66 -26.86
N ILE A 512 4.96 32.36 -25.60
CA ILE A 512 5.06 31.02 -25.02
C ILE A 512 3.95 30.11 -25.55
N THR A 513 2.70 30.55 -25.58
CA THR A 513 1.55 29.78 -26.10
C THR A 513 1.76 29.44 -27.57
N GLY A 514 2.24 30.37 -28.40
CA GLY A 514 2.55 30.12 -29.81
C GLY A 514 3.57 29.00 -29.99
N THR A 515 4.65 29.05 -29.21
CA THR A 515 5.71 28.02 -29.25
C THR A 515 5.22 26.69 -28.69
N LEU A 516 4.49 26.69 -27.59
CA LEU A 516 3.95 25.47 -26.97
C LEU A 516 2.92 24.78 -27.88
N ALA A 517 2.05 25.55 -28.54
CA ALA A 517 1.09 25.04 -29.51
C ALA A 517 1.80 24.31 -30.66
N ALA A 518 2.85 24.91 -31.22
CA ALA A 518 3.66 24.30 -32.27
C ALA A 518 4.38 23.01 -31.81
N MET A 519 4.80 22.94 -30.55
CA MET A 519 5.42 21.73 -29.98
C MET A 519 4.40 20.62 -29.67
N ASN A 520 3.18 20.98 -29.25
CA ASN A 520 2.09 20.06 -28.94
C ASN A 520 2.42 18.93 -27.92
N VAL A 521 3.37 19.17 -27.00
CA VAL A 521 3.75 18.20 -25.93
C VAL A 521 3.15 18.57 -24.57
N SER A 522 3.24 19.86 -24.22
CA SER A 522 2.84 20.38 -22.89
C SER A 522 1.48 21.07 -22.88
N VAL A 523 0.77 20.98 -23.99
CA VAL A 523 -0.51 21.65 -24.23
C VAL A 523 -1.66 20.71 -23.81
N PRO A 524 -2.72 21.20 -23.14
CA PRO A 524 -3.90 20.40 -22.86
C PRO A 524 -4.57 19.90 -24.15
N SER A 525 -5.39 18.86 -24.08
CA SER A 525 -6.16 18.40 -25.24
C SER A 525 -7.34 19.34 -25.51
N ALA A 526 -7.41 19.92 -26.71
CA ALA A 526 -8.53 20.74 -27.15
C ALA A 526 -9.74 19.94 -27.65
N TRP A 527 -9.58 18.63 -27.86
CA TRP A 527 -10.50 17.86 -28.70
C TRP A 527 -11.94 17.78 -28.14
N ASP A 528 -12.06 17.59 -26.83
CA ASP A 528 -13.35 17.32 -26.18
C ASP A 528 -14.01 18.57 -25.58
N ASN A 529 -13.20 19.54 -25.13
CA ASN A 529 -13.70 20.75 -24.47
C ASN A 529 -12.73 21.91 -24.71
N LEU A 530 -13.15 22.84 -25.58
CA LEU A 530 -12.33 23.99 -25.97
C LEU A 530 -12.17 25.00 -24.81
N ASP A 531 -13.21 25.22 -24.01
CA ASP A 531 -13.17 26.16 -22.87
C ASP A 531 -12.11 25.72 -21.87
N ARG A 532 -12.14 24.42 -21.54
CA ARG A 532 -11.16 23.79 -20.66
C ARG A 532 -9.74 23.93 -21.22
N TYR A 533 -9.57 23.70 -22.52
CA TYR A 533 -8.28 23.89 -23.18
C TYR A 533 -7.75 25.31 -23.00
N VAL A 534 -8.59 26.33 -23.25
CA VAL A 534 -8.19 27.73 -23.11
C VAL A 534 -7.79 28.05 -21.67
N VAL A 535 -8.62 27.66 -20.70
CA VAL A 535 -8.36 27.93 -19.27
C VAL A 535 -7.05 27.27 -18.81
N GLU A 536 -6.87 25.98 -19.10
CA GLU A 536 -5.66 25.26 -18.69
C GLU A 536 -4.43 25.74 -19.44
N PHE A 537 -4.55 26.11 -20.71
CA PHE A 537 -3.41 26.57 -21.49
C PHE A 537 -2.96 27.96 -21.03
N LEU A 538 -3.88 28.85 -20.66
CA LEU A 538 -3.57 30.12 -20.02
C LEU A 538 -2.89 29.92 -18.66
N GLU A 539 -3.43 29.04 -17.81
CA GLU A 539 -2.84 28.74 -16.49
C GLU A 539 -1.39 28.23 -16.61
N ARG A 540 -1.17 27.24 -17.49
CA ARG A 540 0.18 26.68 -17.76
C ARG A 540 1.12 27.74 -18.29
N SER A 541 0.66 28.57 -19.23
CA SER A 541 1.47 29.60 -19.87
C SER A 541 1.87 30.69 -18.87
N TYR A 542 0.93 31.18 -18.06
CA TYR A 542 1.25 32.11 -16.98
C TYR A 542 2.26 31.50 -16.00
N ALA A 543 2.05 30.25 -15.60
CA ALA A 543 2.90 29.58 -14.62
C ALA A 543 4.37 29.49 -15.09
N VAL A 544 4.61 29.13 -16.35
CA VAL A 544 5.97 29.08 -16.91
C VAL A 544 6.55 30.44 -17.23
N SER A 545 5.73 31.39 -17.70
CA SER A 545 6.15 32.78 -17.90
C SER A 545 6.65 33.36 -16.57
N TRP A 546 5.84 33.23 -15.52
CA TRP A 546 6.16 33.72 -14.20
C TRP A 546 7.42 33.06 -13.66
N ALA A 547 7.52 31.72 -13.74
CA ALA A 547 8.72 31.02 -13.28
C ALA A 547 9.99 31.47 -14.02
N ALA A 548 9.92 31.66 -15.34
CA ALA A 548 11.06 32.12 -16.13
C ALA A 548 11.49 33.55 -15.77
N VAL A 549 10.53 34.48 -15.62
CA VAL A 549 10.81 35.87 -15.23
C VAL A 549 11.34 35.92 -13.80
N THR A 550 10.73 35.21 -12.85
CA THR A 550 11.20 35.13 -11.46
C THR A 550 12.62 34.55 -11.38
N ASN A 551 12.93 33.52 -12.16
CA ASN A 551 14.27 32.92 -12.18
C ASN A 551 15.33 33.89 -12.73
N PHE A 552 14.97 34.69 -13.74
CA PHE A 552 15.89 35.66 -14.34
C PHE A 552 16.02 36.92 -13.47
N VAL A 553 14.91 37.61 -13.20
CA VAL A 553 14.89 38.88 -12.48
C VAL A 553 15.34 38.71 -11.03
N GLY A 554 14.98 37.59 -10.41
CA GLY A 554 15.32 37.24 -9.03
C GLY A 554 16.62 36.44 -8.87
N GLU A 555 17.44 36.30 -9.91
CA GLU A 555 18.70 35.52 -9.85
C GLU A 555 19.66 36.04 -8.78
N TYR A 556 19.80 37.37 -8.66
CA TYR A 556 20.67 38.03 -7.69
C TYR A 556 19.94 38.54 -6.45
N ASP A 557 18.63 38.31 -6.36
CA ASP A 557 17.86 38.65 -5.18
C ASP A 557 18.09 37.61 -4.06
N PRO A 558 17.86 37.97 -2.78
CA PRO A 558 17.91 37.01 -1.68
C PRO A 558 17.00 35.82 -1.93
N GLN A 559 17.60 34.63 -2.05
CA GLN A 559 16.85 33.39 -2.27
C GLN A 559 16.09 32.99 -1.00
N LEU A 560 14.88 32.48 -1.16
CA LEU A 560 14.10 31.94 -0.05
C LEU A 560 14.56 30.52 0.25
N SER A 561 14.98 30.26 1.49
CA SER A 561 15.36 28.92 1.95
C SER A 561 14.15 28.22 2.55
N THR A 562 13.83 27.03 2.06
CA THR A 562 12.72 26.22 2.58
C THR A 562 13.15 24.79 2.87
N THR A 563 12.53 24.18 3.87
CA THR A 563 12.81 22.78 4.24
C THR A 563 11.99 21.82 3.36
N TYR A 564 12.38 20.55 3.36
CA TYR A 564 11.72 19.52 2.58
C TYR A 564 11.75 18.16 3.28
N ARG A 565 10.93 17.24 2.77
CA ARG A 565 10.87 15.84 3.17
C ARG A 565 11.13 14.98 1.93
N VAL A 566 11.95 13.95 2.09
CA VAL A 566 12.40 13.08 1.02
C VAL A 566 11.45 11.89 0.89
N ALA A 567 10.96 11.65 -0.32
CA ALA A 567 10.27 10.42 -0.66
C ALA A 567 11.26 9.29 -0.88
N VAL A 568 11.01 8.18 -0.20
CA VAL A 568 11.81 6.96 -0.32
C VAL A 568 10.90 5.83 -0.79
N PRO A 569 11.30 5.04 -1.82
CA PRO A 569 10.46 4.01 -2.40
C PRO A 569 10.09 2.99 -1.34
N ALA A 570 8.81 2.66 -1.34
CA ALA A 570 8.18 1.72 -0.45
C ALA A 570 7.19 0.86 -1.24
N SER A 571 6.74 -0.22 -0.64
CA SER A 571 5.56 -0.93 -1.12
C SER A 571 4.47 -0.83 -0.07
N GLN A 572 3.31 -0.38 -0.52
CA GLN A 572 2.12 -0.35 0.31
C GLN A 572 1.40 -1.69 0.16
N ALA A 573 1.09 -2.32 1.29
CA ALA A 573 0.29 -3.53 1.29
C ALA A 573 -1.20 -3.17 1.28
N LEU A 574 -1.89 -3.57 0.22
CA LEU A 574 -3.35 -3.47 0.11
C LEU A 574 -3.93 -4.86 0.39
N VAL A 575 -4.72 -4.97 1.45
CA VAL A 575 -5.27 -6.25 1.88
C VAL A 575 -6.72 -6.38 1.43
N ASP A 576 -7.02 -7.40 0.63
CA ASP A 576 -8.38 -7.80 0.30
C ASP A 576 -9.04 -8.42 1.53
N ILE A 577 -9.79 -7.59 2.25
CA ILE A 577 -10.48 -7.93 3.49
C ILE A 577 -11.43 -9.14 3.28
N LYS A 578 -12.03 -9.29 2.09
CA LYS A 578 -12.95 -10.42 1.81
C LYS A 578 -12.21 -11.75 1.83
N ARG A 579 -11.01 -11.80 1.25
CA ARG A 579 -10.14 -13.00 1.26
C ARG A 579 -9.66 -13.32 2.67
N VAL A 580 -9.34 -12.30 3.47
CA VAL A 580 -8.96 -12.49 4.88
C VAL A 580 -10.12 -13.08 5.69
N TYR A 581 -11.35 -12.57 5.53
CA TYR A 581 -12.51 -13.13 6.22
C TYR A 581 -12.88 -14.53 5.72
N LEU A 582 -12.75 -14.80 4.43
CA LEU A 582 -12.93 -16.16 3.88
C LEU A 582 -11.92 -17.12 4.50
N TRP A 583 -10.65 -16.73 4.56
CA TRP A 583 -9.59 -17.50 5.21
C TRP A 583 -9.89 -17.76 6.69
N LEU A 584 -10.31 -16.72 7.42
CA LEU A 584 -10.72 -16.84 8.82
C LEU A 584 -11.90 -17.82 8.98
N CYS A 585 -12.94 -17.67 8.16
CA CYS A 585 -14.12 -18.53 8.18
C CYS A 585 -13.74 -20.01 7.98
N LEU A 586 -12.88 -20.30 7.00
CA LEU A 586 -12.40 -21.66 6.73
C LEU A 586 -11.57 -22.22 7.89
N HIS A 587 -10.79 -21.40 8.60
CA HIS A 587 -10.09 -21.84 9.80
C HIS A 587 -11.03 -22.01 11.01
N LEU A 588 -12.08 -21.21 11.13
CA LEU A 588 -13.11 -21.37 12.16
C LEU A 588 -13.90 -22.68 11.97
N LEU A 589 -13.96 -23.26 10.77
CA LEU A 589 -14.53 -24.59 10.56
C LEU A 589 -13.80 -25.68 11.36
N ILE A 590 -12.48 -25.57 11.54
CA ILE A 590 -11.74 -26.44 12.46
C ILE A 590 -12.18 -26.21 13.89
N THR A 591 -12.36 -24.95 14.28
CA THR A 591 -12.84 -24.62 15.62
C THR A 591 -14.22 -25.26 15.87
N ILE A 592 -15.13 -25.12 14.91
CA ILE A 592 -16.46 -25.73 14.98
C ILE A 592 -16.34 -27.27 15.00
N SER A 593 -15.47 -27.88 14.19
CA SER A 593 -15.31 -29.34 14.17
C SER A 593 -14.77 -29.90 15.49
N GLY A 594 -13.86 -29.18 16.16
CA GLY A 594 -13.38 -29.57 17.48
C GLY A 594 -14.46 -29.47 18.57
N ILE A 595 -15.32 -28.44 18.53
CA ILE A 595 -16.46 -28.32 19.45
C ILE A 595 -17.47 -29.44 19.21
N LEU A 596 -17.82 -29.73 17.95
CA LEU A 596 -18.70 -30.83 17.60
C LEU A 596 -18.15 -32.17 18.08
N PHE A 597 -16.84 -32.40 17.89
CA PHE A 597 -16.18 -33.60 18.38
C PHE A 597 -16.26 -33.72 19.91
N LEU A 598 -16.06 -32.62 20.64
CA LEU A 598 -16.20 -32.60 22.10
C LEU A 598 -17.62 -32.91 22.57
N VAL A 599 -18.65 -32.41 21.87
CA VAL A 599 -20.05 -32.74 22.17
C VAL A 599 -20.30 -34.24 21.98
N VAL A 600 -19.86 -34.80 20.85
CA VAL A 600 -19.96 -36.25 20.60
C VAL A 600 -19.20 -37.05 21.65
N GLN A 601 -18.03 -36.57 22.07
CA GLN A 601 -17.21 -37.24 23.09
C GLN A 601 -17.81 -37.12 24.50
N ALA A 602 -18.54 -36.05 24.82
CA ALA A 602 -19.15 -35.85 26.13
C ALA A 602 -20.24 -36.89 26.43
N ASP A 603 -20.91 -37.40 25.40
CA ASP A 603 -21.93 -38.45 25.51
C ASP A 603 -21.31 -39.86 25.68
N MET A 604 -20.01 -40.00 25.44
CA MET A 604 -19.29 -41.27 25.53
C MET A 604 -18.73 -41.48 26.94
N LYS A 605 -18.92 -42.69 27.50
CA LYS A 605 -18.36 -43.06 28.82
C LYS A 605 -16.84 -43.21 28.82
N VAL A 606 -16.22 -43.26 27.65
CA VAL A 606 -14.78 -43.51 27.48
C VAL A 606 -13.97 -42.25 27.82
N PRO A 607 -12.99 -42.32 28.73
CA PRO A 607 -12.17 -41.16 29.07
C PRO A 607 -11.37 -40.67 27.86
N VAL A 608 -11.09 -39.36 27.83
CA VAL A 608 -10.28 -38.73 26.78
C VAL A 608 -8.89 -39.36 26.76
N ILE A 609 -8.59 -40.11 25.70
CA ILE A 609 -7.31 -40.79 25.56
C ILE A 609 -6.26 -39.75 25.15
N THR A 610 -5.32 -39.49 26.06
CA THR A 610 -4.23 -38.51 25.90
C THR A 610 -3.08 -39.06 25.09
N ASP A 611 -2.81 -40.37 25.18
CA ASP A 611 -1.71 -41.02 24.46
C ASP A 611 -2.25 -41.91 23.33
N THR A 612 -2.10 -41.40 22.11
CA THR A 612 -2.51 -42.09 20.87
C THR A 612 -1.73 -43.39 20.65
N THR A 613 -0.47 -43.44 21.08
CA THR A 613 0.37 -44.63 20.91
C THR A 613 -0.07 -45.75 21.86
N LEU A 614 -0.54 -45.38 23.05
CA LEU A 614 -1.11 -46.33 24.00
C LEU A 614 -2.56 -46.71 23.68
N THR A 615 -3.22 -46.02 22.74
CA THR A 615 -4.64 -46.25 22.50
C THR A 615 -4.93 -47.66 21.96
N ALA A 616 -3.99 -48.24 21.20
CA ALA A 616 -4.09 -49.64 20.79
C ALA A 616 -4.13 -50.61 21.98
N PHE A 617 -3.54 -50.23 23.13
CA PHE A 617 -3.53 -51.03 24.36
C PHE A 617 -4.71 -50.71 25.31
N TYR A 618 -5.37 -49.55 25.14
CA TYR A 618 -6.55 -49.16 25.91
C TYR A 618 -7.87 -49.71 25.36
N LEU A 619 -7.82 -50.60 24.35
CA LEU A 619 -8.98 -51.40 23.97
C LEU A 619 -9.39 -52.27 25.16
N ASP A 620 -10.43 -51.82 25.89
CA ASP A 620 -10.93 -52.48 27.07
C ASP A 620 -11.43 -53.88 26.72
N SER A 621 -10.70 -54.88 27.22
CA SER A 621 -11.01 -56.30 27.05
C SER A 621 -11.88 -56.83 28.19
N SER A 622 -12.23 -56.01 29.18
CA SER A 622 -12.85 -56.45 30.44
C SER A 622 -14.38 -56.39 30.45
N GLU A 623 -15.03 -55.61 29.57
CA GLU A 623 -16.49 -55.45 29.53
C GLU A 623 -17.24 -56.65 28.92
N VAL A 624 -16.56 -57.78 28.69
CA VAL A 624 -17.16 -59.05 28.24
C VAL A 624 -17.22 -60.10 29.36
N TYR A 625 -17.00 -59.64 30.58
CA TYR A 625 -17.41 -60.36 31.78
C TYR A 625 -18.75 -59.77 32.27
N GLU A 626 -19.88 -60.18 31.68
CA GLU A 626 -21.16 -60.15 32.40
C GLU A 626 -21.33 -61.51 33.10
N PRO A 627 -21.05 -61.59 34.41
CA PRO A 627 -21.20 -62.82 35.17
C PRO A 627 -22.69 -63.04 35.43
N GLY A 628 -23.35 -63.82 34.56
CA GLY A 628 -24.73 -64.23 34.81
C GLY A 628 -25.50 -64.85 33.65
N SER A 629 -25.08 -64.66 32.40
CA SER A 629 -25.86 -65.14 31.24
C SER A 629 -25.42 -66.50 30.68
N ARG A 630 -24.25 -67.05 31.05
CA ARG A 630 -23.81 -68.39 30.58
C ARG A 630 -23.07 -69.17 31.67
N PRO A 631 -23.44 -70.44 31.93
CA PRO A 631 -22.74 -71.27 32.89
C PRO A 631 -21.38 -71.70 32.35
N SER A 632 -20.34 -71.42 33.14
CA SER A 632 -18.98 -71.99 33.10
C SER A 632 -18.26 -72.00 31.74
N LEU A 633 -17.60 -70.90 31.40
CA LEU A 633 -16.38 -70.96 30.57
C LEU A 633 -15.17 -71.10 31.50
N LYS A 634 -14.38 -72.16 31.29
CA LYS A 634 -13.11 -72.42 31.99
C LYS A 634 -12.05 -71.38 31.57
N GLU A 635 -11.13 -71.09 32.48
CA GLU A 635 -9.92 -70.27 32.26
C GLU A 635 -9.23 -70.66 30.93
N GLY A 636 -9.04 -69.67 30.04
CA GLY A 636 -8.31 -69.85 28.77
C GLY A 636 -8.95 -69.35 27.48
N ALA A 637 -9.99 -68.51 27.51
CA ALA A 637 -10.57 -67.92 26.29
C ALA A 637 -9.68 -66.81 25.69
N LEU A 638 -9.52 -66.80 24.36
CA LEU A 638 -8.49 -66.06 23.63
C LEU A 638 -9.16 -65.03 22.72
N ILE A 639 -8.89 -63.73 22.94
CA ILE A 639 -9.43 -62.67 22.08
C ILE A 639 -8.78 -62.81 20.70
N ARG A 640 -9.59 -63.17 19.70
CA ARG A 640 -9.16 -63.20 18.31
C ARG A 640 -9.72 -61.97 17.61
N VAL A 641 -8.84 -61.06 17.18
CA VAL A 641 -9.21 -60.11 16.13
C VAL A 641 -9.60 -60.95 14.93
N ARG A 642 -10.91 -61.16 14.76
CA ARG A 642 -11.43 -61.95 13.66
C ARG A 642 -11.60 -61.02 12.49
N TYR A 643 -10.84 -61.33 11.45
CA TYR A 643 -11.13 -60.83 10.13
C TYR A 643 -12.35 -61.61 9.61
N GLU A 644 -13.55 -61.06 9.81
CA GLU A 644 -14.81 -61.67 9.36
C GLU A 644 -15.44 -60.79 8.29
N ASP A 645 -15.77 -61.39 7.14
CA ASP A 645 -16.39 -60.73 5.99
C ASP A 645 -15.63 -59.47 5.50
N GLY A 646 -14.29 -59.48 5.61
CA GLY A 646 -13.44 -58.36 5.22
C GLY A 646 -13.34 -57.23 6.27
N HIS A 647 -13.95 -57.39 7.44
CA HIS A 647 -13.95 -56.40 8.52
C HIS A 647 -13.07 -56.85 9.68
N MET A 648 -12.29 -55.93 10.27
CA MET A 648 -11.73 -56.16 11.59
C MET A 648 -12.84 -55.89 12.59
N LYS A 649 -13.54 -56.97 12.95
CA LYS A 649 -14.48 -56.95 14.05
C LYS A 649 -13.76 -57.50 15.25
N MET A 650 -13.77 -56.73 16.32
CA MET A 650 -13.41 -57.26 17.61
C MET A 650 -14.52 -58.24 18.02
N LYS A 651 -14.23 -59.54 17.93
CA LYS A 651 -15.11 -60.64 18.34
C LYS A 651 -14.40 -61.46 19.40
N ILE A 652 -15.19 -62.08 20.27
CA ILE A 652 -14.70 -62.78 21.44
C ILE A 652 -15.12 -64.24 21.29
N GLU A 653 -14.15 -65.15 21.30
CA GLU A 653 -14.31 -66.61 21.22
C GLU A 653 -14.07 -67.27 22.57
#